data_AF-A0A7Y3WIV4-F1
#
_entry.id   AF-A0A7Y3WIV4-F1
#
_cell.length_a   1.000
_cell.length_b   1.000
_cell.length_c   1.000
_cell.angle_alpha   90.00
_cell.angle_beta   90.00
_cell.angle_gamma   90.00
#
_symmetry.space_group_name_H-M   'P 1'
#
loop_
_entity.id
_entity.type
_entity.pdbx_description
1 polymer ?
#
loop_
_entity_poly.entity_id
_entity_poly.type
_entity_poly.pdbx_seq_one_letter_code
_entity_poly.pdbx_strand_id
1 'polypeptide(L)'
;MKFGTSGLRGLSVDLKGHASALYATAFGKYLLGTGRAKAGDAILIGRDFRDSSPEISGNCADALAALGFRIFDCGNVPTPALALYGLERNAGCLMITGSHIPADRNGIKFYRPDGEIDKSDEAAITTLAAEIERNGETVVQATAETEDHEAACRQLFFERNTALLPQGALSGLKIGVYQHSTVARDLLVDVLAHYGAEIVALGRSESFIPVDTEAVSDKTITLMKRWVSEHKFDAIVSTDGDGDRPLVADETGTPLRGDLLGLVAANFLGAGTVVTPLTSNSGIEAAGSFTVRRTRVGSPFVIAGMEEAVAAGEDHVMGFEANGGLLTATSFDINGRAVRALPTRDCFIPMLAILSLAAIRRQPLSAAAASYHLPFAAADRLENFPLETSTALMEHLRASKENLSAFLQPIGEVATKSDIDGLRVTLRDGGIIHFRPSGNAPEMRCYTEAGSEAAARNLLNTGLNRIRDWAGARQHATNKPFISRNPPMTQKIVPVIMAGGKGTRLWPLSRATAPKQFIQFVGDKTLFQETLERVSDPELYEAPIVVTNEEFRFLVAEQARERTIPLAAVLLEPVARNTAAAVAAAATLAADLFGKHTIIQMLASDHEILADKSYFDCIRIARDAAADGKLVTFGITPTEPATGYGYIEIGDALENGAHKVKRFVEKPALEKAEQMLADGGFYWNSGIFMFPVAELTAELQEYAPDVLKAASKAVSKASRDLDFTRLDADHFAKSPDISIDYAIMEKTSKAAIVPSPFKWSDMGSWDAVWKSGARDDNGNVAAANTTVVNTRNSLVMTHGVHLAVQGMDDVAVIASEDAVYVGPLKDSQNVGQLVKMLASTSATAKFAETHPTSYRPWGGYTSIFNGDRFQVKRIFVTPGKKLSLQKHHHRSEHWVVVKGTAEVTVGENVRMLRENESVYIPLGEVHRLANPGKILLELIEVQTGSYLGEDDIIRIVDEFGRT
;
A
#
# COMPACT_ATOMS: atom_id res chain seq x y z
N MET A 1 4.32 -17.86 4.25
CA MET A 1 3.92 -17.43 5.62
C MET A 1 5.03 -17.77 6.59
N LYS A 2 5.13 -17.09 7.74
CA LYS A 2 6.16 -17.41 8.76
C LYS A 2 5.69 -17.09 10.17
N PHE A 3 6.19 -17.84 11.15
CA PHE A 3 6.14 -17.41 12.55
C PHE A 3 7.05 -16.20 12.76
N GLY A 4 6.56 -15.23 13.55
CA GLY A 4 7.27 -13.99 13.86
C GLY A 4 7.64 -13.88 15.34
N THR A 5 7.39 -12.71 15.91
CA THR A 5 7.56 -12.45 17.36
C THR A 5 6.54 -13.24 18.19
N SER A 6 5.29 -13.29 17.72
CA SER A 6 4.20 -14.12 18.29
C SER A 6 3.14 -14.40 17.21
N GLY A 7 2.85 -15.69 17.01
CA GLY A 7 1.89 -16.21 16.03
C GLY A 7 2.42 -16.29 14.59
N LEU A 8 1.68 -17.02 13.77
CA LEU A 8 1.89 -17.15 12.32
C LEU A 8 1.27 -15.94 11.61
N ARG A 9 2.02 -15.27 10.73
CA ARG A 9 1.54 -14.07 10.01
C ARG A 9 1.78 -14.17 8.50
N GLY A 10 0.95 -13.49 7.72
CA GLY A 10 1.02 -13.48 6.25
C GLY A 10 0.06 -12.46 5.63
N LEU A 11 0.05 -12.37 4.30
CA LEU A 11 -1.00 -11.64 3.58
C LEU A 11 -2.34 -12.34 3.80
N SER A 12 -3.42 -11.58 3.91
CA SER A 12 -4.78 -12.10 4.08
C SER A 12 -5.17 -13.00 2.91
N VAL A 13 -4.71 -12.69 1.69
CA VAL A 13 -4.98 -13.51 0.50
C VAL A 13 -4.30 -14.87 0.56
N ASP A 14 -3.10 -14.96 1.17
CA ASP A 14 -2.35 -16.22 1.28
C ASP A 14 -2.88 -17.10 2.41
N LEU A 15 -3.35 -16.48 3.52
CA LEU A 15 -3.89 -17.21 4.67
C LEU A 15 -5.26 -17.83 4.39
N LYS A 16 -6.03 -17.26 3.46
CA LYS A 16 -7.33 -17.78 3.04
C LYS A 16 -7.17 -19.13 2.33
N GLY A 17 -8.11 -20.04 2.58
CA GLY A 17 -8.11 -21.39 2.03
C GLY A 17 -7.05 -22.31 2.61
N HIS A 18 -6.20 -22.88 1.75
CA HIS A 18 -5.32 -24.00 2.07
C HIS A 18 -4.37 -23.72 3.24
N ALA A 19 -3.80 -22.51 3.30
CA ALA A 19 -2.71 -22.23 4.22
C ALA A 19 -3.17 -22.19 5.68
N SER A 20 -4.34 -21.63 5.98
CA SER A 20 -4.92 -21.66 7.33
C SER A 20 -5.28 -23.08 7.77
N ALA A 21 -5.88 -23.87 6.86
CA ALA A 21 -6.23 -25.26 7.14
C ALA A 21 -4.98 -26.14 7.39
N LEU A 22 -3.89 -25.93 6.63
CA LEU A 22 -2.61 -26.62 6.81
C LEU A 22 -2.03 -26.40 8.21
N TYR A 23 -1.90 -25.14 8.63
CA TYR A 23 -1.31 -24.83 9.93
C TYR A 23 -2.22 -25.20 11.10
N ALA A 24 -3.54 -25.14 10.94
CA ALA A 24 -4.48 -25.67 11.92
C ALA A 24 -4.35 -27.20 12.06
N THR A 25 -4.21 -27.92 10.94
CA THR A 25 -3.94 -29.37 10.93
C THR A 25 -2.63 -29.71 11.63
N ALA A 26 -1.55 -28.98 11.30
CA ALA A 26 -0.25 -29.16 11.92
C ALA A 26 -0.29 -28.93 13.43
N PHE A 27 -1.00 -27.89 13.88
CA PHE A 27 -1.20 -27.62 15.30
C PHE A 27 -2.03 -28.71 15.99
N GLY A 28 -3.12 -29.17 15.39
CA GLY A 28 -3.92 -30.26 15.94
C GLY A 28 -3.11 -31.57 16.06
N LYS A 29 -2.32 -31.93 15.04
CA LYS A 29 -1.40 -33.08 15.10
C LYS A 29 -0.33 -32.91 16.15
N TYR A 30 0.22 -31.71 16.32
CA TYR A 30 1.17 -31.40 17.38
C TYR A 30 0.56 -31.66 18.77
N LEU A 31 -0.67 -31.20 19.02
CA LEU A 31 -1.35 -31.43 20.30
C LEU A 31 -1.61 -32.92 20.57
N LEU A 32 -2.05 -33.67 19.55
CA LEU A 32 -2.26 -35.12 19.66
C LEU A 32 -0.94 -35.87 19.91
N GLY A 33 0.09 -35.56 19.12
CA GLY A 33 1.38 -36.24 19.16
C GLY A 33 2.16 -35.99 20.46
N THR A 34 1.98 -34.82 21.08
CA THR A 34 2.56 -34.49 22.39
C THR A 34 1.72 -34.97 23.58
N GLY A 35 0.51 -35.49 23.33
CA GLY A 35 -0.44 -35.89 24.38
C GLY A 35 -1.03 -34.70 25.15
N ARG A 36 -0.88 -33.47 24.65
CA ARG A 36 -1.45 -32.26 25.25
C ARG A 36 -2.96 -32.15 25.02
N ALA A 37 -3.49 -32.83 24.00
CA ALA A 37 -4.92 -33.03 23.79
C ALA A 37 -5.17 -34.43 23.19
N LYS A 38 -6.41 -34.90 23.25
CA LYS A 38 -6.89 -36.14 22.61
C LYS A 38 -8.11 -35.87 21.74
N ALA A 39 -8.40 -36.79 20.82
CA ALA A 39 -9.64 -36.73 20.04
C ALA A 39 -10.86 -36.69 20.98
N GLY A 40 -11.82 -35.83 20.63
CA GLY A 40 -13.00 -35.50 21.44
C GLY A 40 -12.81 -34.31 22.39
N ASP A 41 -11.58 -33.87 22.65
CA ASP A 41 -11.33 -32.65 23.41
C ASP A 41 -11.76 -31.41 22.61
N ALA A 42 -12.08 -30.33 23.33
CA ALA A 42 -12.48 -29.08 22.71
C ALA A 42 -11.26 -28.26 22.25
N ILE A 43 -11.38 -27.59 21.11
CA ILE A 43 -10.50 -26.52 20.66
C ILE A 43 -11.34 -25.25 20.47
N LEU A 44 -10.88 -24.15 21.04
CA LEU A 44 -11.59 -22.87 20.99
C LEU A 44 -11.04 -22.03 19.85
N ILE A 45 -11.93 -21.38 19.08
CA ILE A 45 -11.53 -20.47 18.02
C ILE A 45 -12.17 -19.10 18.28
N GLY A 46 -11.34 -18.06 18.34
CA GLY A 46 -11.77 -16.66 18.42
C GLY A 46 -11.20 -15.86 17.26
N ARG A 47 -11.76 -14.69 16.96
CA ARG A 47 -11.35 -13.89 15.80
C ARG A 47 -11.49 -12.38 16.00
N ASP A 48 -10.66 -11.60 15.30
CA ASP A 48 -10.83 -10.15 15.17
C ASP A 48 -11.83 -9.75 14.05
N PHE A 49 -12.02 -8.44 13.84
CA PHE A 49 -12.94 -7.89 12.84
C PHE A 49 -12.31 -7.70 11.44
N ARG A 50 -11.19 -8.36 11.11
CA ARG A 50 -10.66 -8.31 9.73
C ARG A 50 -11.59 -9.06 8.77
N ASP A 51 -11.72 -8.55 7.56
CA ASP A 51 -12.59 -9.14 6.52
C ASP A 51 -12.24 -10.60 6.21
N SER A 52 -10.96 -10.99 6.32
CA SER A 52 -10.50 -12.37 6.09
C SER A 52 -10.67 -13.31 7.30
N SER A 53 -10.93 -12.78 8.50
CA SER A 53 -10.97 -13.57 9.73
C SER A 53 -12.09 -14.61 9.78
N PRO A 54 -13.33 -14.35 9.32
CA PRO A 54 -14.38 -15.37 9.28
C PRO A 54 -14.01 -16.60 8.42
N GLU A 55 -13.45 -16.39 7.24
CA GLU A 55 -13.06 -17.48 6.34
C GLU A 55 -11.89 -18.29 6.92
N ILE A 56 -10.86 -17.61 7.44
CA ILE A 56 -9.72 -18.27 8.09
C ILE A 56 -10.18 -19.08 9.32
N SER A 57 -11.11 -18.54 10.10
CA SER A 57 -11.73 -19.23 11.24
C SER A 57 -12.43 -20.52 10.80
N GLY A 58 -13.22 -20.47 9.72
CA GLY A 58 -13.89 -21.63 9.14
C GLY A 58 -12.89 -22.70 8.68
N ASN A 59 -11.85 -22.31 7.94
CA ASN A 59 -10.81 -23.24 7.48
C ASN A 59 -10.09 -23.94 8.64
N CYS A 60 -9.85 -23.22 9.74
CA CYS A 60 -9.24 -23.78 10.94
C CYS A 60 -10.18 -24.76 11.66
N ALA A 61 -11.47 -24.41 11.77
CA ALA A 61 -12.49 -25.26 12.36
C ALA A 61 -12.61 -26.59 11.62
N ASP A 62 -12.73 -26.54 10.30
CA ASP A 62 -12.83 -27.71 9.41
C ASP A 62 -11.62 -28.64 9.59
N ALA A 63 -10.41 -28.08 9.55
CA ALA A 63 -9.16 -28.82 9.71
C ALA A 63 -9.04 -29.51 11.07
N LEU A 64 -9.41 -28.83 12.16
CA LEU A 64 -9.32 -29.37 13.52
C LEU A 64 -10.42 -30.41 13.78
N ALA A 65 -11.64 -30.18 13.28
CA ALA A 65 -12.73 -31.15 13.37
C ALA A 65 -12.39 -32.46 12.65
N ALA A 66 -11.71 -32.39 11.50
CA ALA A 66 -11.24 -33.57 10.77
C ALA A 66 -10.22 -34.43 11.56
N LEU A 67 -9.53 -33.85 12.55
CA LEU A 67 -8.66 -34.57 13.49
C LEU A 67 -9.40 -35.14 14.70
N GLY A 68 -10.74 -34.97 14.75
CA GLY A 68 -11.61 -35.48 15.81
C GLY A 68 -11.78 -34.55 17.00
N PHE A 69 -11.40 -33.27 16.91
CA PHE A 69 -11.66 -32.29 17.96
C PHE A 69 -13.09 -31.74 17.90
N ARG A 70 -13.63 -31.32 19.06
CA ARG A 70 -14.86 -30.52 19.13
C ARG A 70 -14.51 -29.05 18.99
N ILE A 71 -15.23 -28.29 18.16
CA ILE A 71 -14.90 -26.88 17.90
C ILE A 71 -15.84 -25.96 18.66
N PHE A 72 -15.30 -25.15 19.56
CA PHE A 72 -16.02 -24.09 20.26
C PHE A 72 -15.75 -22.75 19.56
N ASP A 73 -16.74 -22.23 18.84
CA ASP A 73 -16.66 -20.90 18.24
C ASP A 73 -16.93 -19.84 19.33
N CYS A 74 -15.88 -19.11 19.70
CA CYS A 74 -15.94 -18.05 20.70
C CYS A 74 -16.18 -16.67 20.06
N GLY A 75 -16.37 -16.58 18.74
CA GLY A 75 -16.77 -15.37 18.06
C GLY A 75 -15.74 -14.24 18.13
N ASN A 76 -16.24 -13.01 18.18
CA ASN A 76 -15.42 -11.80 18.18
C ASN A 76 -15.07 -11.33 19.60
N VAL A 77 -14.13 -12.04 20.24
CA VAL A 77 -13.67 -11.76 21.61
C VAL A 77 -12.23 -11.29 21.67
N PRO A 78 -11.82 -10.52 22.70
CA PRO A 78 -10.41 -10.21 22.95
C PRO A 78 -9.54 -11.47 23.05
N THR A 79 -8.33 -11.40 22.51
CA THR A 79 -7.29 -12.43 22.68
C THR A 79 -7.12 -12.89 24.14
N PRO A 80 -7.01 -12.01 25.14
CA PRO A 80 -6.95 -12.43 26.55
C PRO A 80 -8.23 -13.11 27.05
N ALA A 81 -9.40 -12.78 26.49
CA ALA A 81 -10.65 -13.44 26.85
C ALA A 81 -10.67 -14.90 26.37
N LEU A 82 -10.26 -15.13 25.11
CA LEU A 82 -10.12 -16.48 24.54
C LEU A 82 -9.12 -17.32 25.33
N ALA A 83 -7.95 -16.75 25.67
CA ALA A 83 -6.92 -17.42 26.44
C ALA A 83 -7.40 -17.77 27.86
N LEU A 84 -8.07 -16.83 28.56
CA LEU A 84 -8.63 -17.09 29.88
C LEU A 84 -9.67 -18.23 29.84
N TYR A 85 -10.54 -18.22 28.84
CA TYR A 85 -11.57 -19.24 28.66
C TYR A 85 -11.00 -20.61 28.29
N GLY A 86 -9.90 -20.62 27.52
CA GLY A 86 -9.11 -21.82 27.21
C GLY A 86 -8.44 -22.42 28.43
N LEU A 87 -7.78 -21.60 29.25
CA LEU A 87 -7.19 -22.02 30.53
C LEU A 87 -8.25 -22.59 31.48
N GLU A 88 -9.43 -21.96 31.57
CA GLU A 88 -10.55 -22.47 32.39
C GLU A 88 -11.03 -23.85 31.94
N ARG A 89 -10.96 -24.13 30.64
CA ARG A 89 -11.38 -25.41 30.04
C ARG A 89 -10.25 -26.41 29.88
N ASN A 90 -9.02 -26.04 30.18
CA ASN A 90 -7.84 -26.80 29.84
C ASN A 90 -7.87 -27.23 28.35
N ALA A 91 -8.10 -26.27 27.46
CA ALA A 91 -8.31 -26.49 26.03
C ALA A 91 -7.35 -25.64 25.18
N GLY A 92 -6.94 -26.18 24.03
CA GLY A 92 -6.14 -25.42 23.06
C GLY A 92 -6.99 -24.34 22.37
N CYS A 93 -6.36 -23.24 21.94
CA CYS A 93 -7.05 -22.15 21.27
C CYS A 93 -6.33 -21.66 20.01
N LEU A 94 -7.11 -21.20 19.02
CA LEU A 94 -6.64 -20.42 17.88
C LEU A 94 -7.32 -19.05 17.90
N MET A 95 -6.53 -17.99 17.99
CA MET A 95 -7.00 -16.62 17.79
C MET A 95 -6.64 -16.15 16.38
N ILE A 96 -7.66 -15.95 15.55
CA ILE A 96 -7.51 -15.47 14.18
C ILE A 96 -7.40 -13.95 14.19
N THR A 97 -6.18 -13.45 14.00
CA THR A 97 -5.92 -12.02 14.04
C THR A 97 -4.56 -11.65 13.45
N GLY A 98 -4.47 -10.47 12.84
CA GLY A 98 -3.22 -9.77 12.55
C GLY A 98 -2.71 -8.89 13.70
N SER A 99 -3.50 -8.70 14.77
CA SER A 99 -3.26 -7.72 15.84
C SER A 99 -3.01 -6.34 15.23
N HIS A 100 -1.91 -5.67 15.58
CA HIS A 100 -1.49 -4.36 15.07
C HIS A 100 -1.09 -4.27 13.57
N ILE A 101 -0.86 -5.37 12.86
CA ILE A 101 -0.31 -5.31 11.48
C ILE A 101 -1.31 -4.72 10.45
N PRO A 102 -0.88 -4.28 9.25
CA PRO A 102 -1.78 -3.72 8.22
C PRO A 102 -3.01 -4.59 7.86
N ALA A 103 -4.08 -3.97 7.39
CA ALA A 103 -5.39 -4.62 7.17
C ALA A 103 -5.39 -5.69 6.05
N ASP A 104 -4.48 -5.56 5.08
CA ASP A 104 -4.26 -6.53 3.99
C ASP A 104 -3.54 -7.82 4.46
N ARG A 105 -3.12 -7.88 5.73
CA ARG A 105 -2.48 -9.03 6.38
C ARG A 105 -3.39 -9.64 7.46
N ASN A 106 -3.10 -10.88 7.85
CA ASN A 106 -3.77 -11.53 8.98
C ASN A 106 -2.80 -12.53 9.66
N GLY A 107 -3.29 -13.34 10.58
CA GLY A 107 -2.51 -14.37 11.24
C GLY A 107 -3.31 -15.28 12.18
N ILE A 108 -2.58 -16.21 12.80
CA ILE A 108 -3.11 -17.16 13.77
C ILE A 108 -2.17 -17.15 14.99
N LYS A 109 -2.71 -16.82 16.17
CA LYS A 109 -2.03 -17.04 17.45
C LYS A 109 -2.52 -18.36 18.04
N PHE A 110 -1.59 -19.22 18.44
CA PHE A 110 -1.89 -20.55 18.97
C PHE A 110 -1.66 -20.58 20.48
N TYR A 111 -2.55 -21.30 21.17
CA TYR A 111 -2.47 -21.53 22.61
C TYR A 111 -2.59 -23.01 22.88
N ARG A 112 -1.66 -23.53 23.67
CA ARG A 112 -1.79 -24.84 24.33
C ARG A 112 -2.83 -24.73 25.46
N PRO A 113 -3.32 -25.86 25.98
CA PRO A 113 -4.18 -25.88 27.17
C PRO A 113 -3.63 -25.13 28.39
N ASP A 114 -2.30 -24.99 28.48
CA ASP A 114 -1.59 -24.34 29.58
C ASP A 114 -1.08 -22.91 29.27
N GLY A 115 -1.28 -22.37 28.05
CA GLY A 115 -0.87 -21.01 27.71
C GLY A 115 -0.44 -20.78 26.26
N GLU A 116 0.18 -19.64 25.97
CA GLU A 116 0.75 -19.34 24.64
C GLU A 116 1.79 -20.39 24.21
N ILE A 117 1.83 -20.72 22.92
CA ILE A 117 2.90 -21.56 22.36
C ILE A 117 4.28 -20.90 22.54
N ASP A 118 5.31 -21.71 22.76
CA ASP A 118 6.69 -21.23 22.85
C ASP A 118 7.43 -21.39 21.50
N LYS A 119 8.72 -21.03 21.47
CA LYS A 119 9.54 -21.13 20.25
C LYS A 119 9.83 -22.56 19.80
N SER A 120 9.86 -23.52 20.72
CA SER A 120 10.01 -24.93 20.40
C SER A 120 8.75 -25.49 19.74
N ASP A 121 7.58 -25.04 20.20
CA ASP A 121 6.29 -25.39 19.60
C ASP A 121 6.14 -24.81 18.19
N GLU A 122 6.49 -23.53 17.99
CA GLU A 122 6.48 -22.91 16.66
C GLU A 122 7.30 -23.72 15.64
N ALA A 123 8.49 -24.19 16.06
CA ALA A 123 9.35 -25.02 15.23
C ALA A 123 8.74 -26.40 14.94
N ALA A 124 8.13 -27.04 15.96
CA ALA A 124 7.45 -28.32 15.79
C ALA A 124 6.26 -28.22 14.84
N ILE A 125 5.41 -27.21 15.00
CA ILE A 125 4.25 -26.94 14.13
C ILE A 125 4.71 -26.66 12.70
N THR A 126 5.76 -25.86 12.52
CA THR A 126 6.33 -25.57 11.18
C THR A 126 6.84 -26.84 10.49
N THR A 127 7.51 -27.71 11.25
CA THR A 127 8.03 -28.99 10.72
C THR A 127 6.89 -29.91 10.29
N LEU A 128 5.85 -30.02 11.12
CA LEU A 128 4.66 -30.82 10.80
C LEU A 128 3.91 -30.27 9.58
N ALA A 129 3.79 -28.95 9.43
CA ALA A 129 3.19 -28.35 8.24
C ALA A 129 3.95 -28.74 6.97
N ALA A 130 5.29 -28.64 6.99
CA ALA A 130 6.13 -29.06 5.85
C ALA A 130 6.06 -30.58 5.58
N GLU A 131 5.86 -31.41 6.60
CA GLU A 131 5.62 -32.84 6.43
C GLU A 131 4.30 -33.15 5.75
N ILE A 132 3.21 -32.50 6.18
CA ILE A 132 1.88 -32.64 5.57
C ILE A 132 1.94 -32.29 4.07
N GLU A 133 2.58 -31.16 3.73
CA GLU A 133 2.76 -30.74 2.33
C GLU A 133 3.59 -31.76 1.52
N ARG A 134 4.74 -32.21 2.05
CA ARG A 134 5.61 -33.18 1.36
C ARG A 134 4.93 -34.52 1.12
N ASN A 135 4.08 -34.96 2.04
CA ASN A 135 3.39 -36.24 1.94
C ASN A 135 2.14 -36.17 1.04
N GLY A 136 1.75 -34.98 0.57
CA GLY A 136 0.53 -34.78 -0.21
C GLY A 136 -0.74 -35.15 0.57
N GLU A 137 -0.69 -35.06 1.91
CA GLU A 137 -1.83 -35.38 2.75
C GLU A 137 -2.96 -34.40 2.47
N THR A 138 -4.15 -34.92 2.19
CA THR A 138 -5.32 -34.08 1.92
C THR A 138 -5.75 -33.38 3.20
N VAL A 139 -5.59 -32.06 3.23
CA VAL A 139 -6.18 -31.21 4.27
C VAL A 139 -7.69 -31.17 4.01
N VAL A 140 -8.47 -31.83 4.87
CA VAL A 140 -9.92 -31.99 4.70
C VAL A 140 -10.61 -30.64 4.86
N GLN A 141 -11.37 -30.24 3.85
CA GLN A 141 -12.30 -29.11 3.88
C GLN A 141 -13.73 -29.67 3.96
N ALA A 142 -14.14 -30.08 5.15
CA ALA A 142 -15.52 -30.46 5.42
C ALA A 142 -16.06 -29.48 6.45
N THR A 143 -17.24 -28.92 6.20
CA THR A 143 -17.86 -27.95 7.10
C THR A 143 -18.03 -28.55 8.49
N ALA A 144 -17.27 -28.04 9.45
CA ALA A 144 -17.33 -28.48 10.84
C ALA A 144 -18.65 -28.05 11.50
N GLU A 145 -19.23 -28.95 12.30
CA GLU A 145 -20.19 -28.52 13.32
C GLU A 145 -19.44 -27.77 14.42
N THR A 146 -19.88 -26.54 14.72
CA THR A 146 -19.32 -25.72 15.78
C THR A 146 -20.34 -25.47 16.88
N GLU A 147 -19.87 -25.37 18.12
CA GLU A 147 -20.68 -25.00 19.29
C GLU A 147 -20.43 -23.51 19.61
N ASP A 148 -21.48 -22.69 19.66
CA ASP A 148 -21.38 -21.26 20.00
C ASP A 148 -21.09 -21.06 21.50
N HIS A 149 -19.94 -20.47 21.78
CA HIS A 149 -19.42 -20.21 23.11
C HIS A 149 -19.07 -18.71 23.34
N GLU A 150 -19.44 -17.82 22.42
CA GLU A 150 -19.06 -16.40 22.46
C GLU A 150 -19.52 -15.72 23.76
N ALA A 151 -20.79 -15.88 24.12
CA ALA A 151 -21.36 -15.25 25.32
C ALA A 151 -20.69 -15.73 26.61
N ALA A 152 -20.41 -17.03 26.73
CA ALA A 152 -19.76 -17.61 27.91
C ALA A 152 -18.29 -17.16 28.03
N CYS A 153 -17.58 -17.07 26.89
CA CYS A 153 -16.20 -16.55 26.84
C CYS A 153 -16.16 -15.07 27.27
N ARG A 154 -17.05 -14.24 26.73
CA ARG A 154 -17.15 -12.81 27.07
C ARG A 154 -17.52 -12.61 28.54
N GLN A 155 -18.46 -13.40 29.06
CA GLN A 155 -18.92 -13.30 30.45
C GLN A 155 -17.81 -13.61 31.45
N LEU A 156 -17.02 -14.67 31.24
CA LEU A 156 -15.89 -14.99 32.14
C LEU A 156 -14.87 -13.85 32.19
N PHE A 157 -14.58 -13.23 31.04
CA PHE A 157 -13.63 -12.12 30.99
C PHE A 157 -14.23 -10.83 31.58
N PHE A 158 -15.53 -10.59 31.43
CA PHE A 158 -16.23 -9.49 32.12
C PHE A 158 -16.16 -9.65 33.65
N GLU A 159 -16.40 -10.85 34.18
CA GLU A 159 -16.32 -11.15 35.62
C GLU A 159 -14.91 -10.96 36.17
N ARG A 160 -13.88 -11.38 35.43
CA ARG A 160 -12.48 -11.11 35.78
C ARG A 160 -12.25 -9.61 35.94
N ASN A 161 -12.68 -8.82 34.95
CA ASN A 161 -12.37 -7.39 34.89
C ASN A 161 -13.21 -6.53 35.85
N THR A 162 -14.43 -6.95 36.18
CA THR A 162 -15.29 -6.29 37.18
C THR A 162 -14.95 -6.64 38.63
N ALA A 163 -14.01 -7.56 38.85
CA ALA A 163 -13.46 -7.86 40.17
C ALA A 163 -12.24 -7.00 40.55
N LEU A 164 -11.71 -6.19 39.64
CA LEU A 164 -10.44 -5.48 39.81
C LEU A 164 -10.53 -4.23 40.68
N LEU A 165 -11.66 -3.52 40.69
CA LEU A 165 -11.86 -2.29 41.46
C LEU A 165 -13.10 -2.40 42.37
N PRO A 166 -13.20 -1.58 43.43
CA PRO A 166 -14.46 -1.43 44.16
C PRO A 166 -15.56 -0.85 43.27
N GLN A 167 -16.84 -1.19 43.56
CA GLN A 167 -17.98 -0.58 42.87
C GLN A 167 -17.96 0.95 43.07
N GLY A 168 -18.19 1.70 41.99
CA GLY A 168 -18.14 3.17 42.00
C GLY A 168 -16.72 3.77 42.01
N ALA A 169 -15.67 2.97 41.84
CA ALA A 169 -14.28 3.46 41.86
C ALA A 169 -13.96 4.51 40.79
N LEU A 170 -14.75 4.58 39.71
CA LEU A 170 -14.59 5.55 38.63
C LEU A 170 -15.74 6.58 38.59
N SER A 171 -16.54 6.65 39.67
CA SER A 171 -17.64 7.62 39.77
C SER A 171 -17.14 9.06 39.69
N GLY A 172 -17.77 9.83 38.79
CA GLY A 172 -17.43 11.23 38.53
C GLY A 172 -16.42 11.42 37.39
N LEU A 173 -15.83 10.34 36.85
CA LEU A 173 -15.05 10.43 35.61
C LEU A 173 -15.95 10.33 34.38
N LYS A 174 -15.64 11.15 33.38
CA LYS A 174 -16.22 11.09 32.04
C LYS A 174 -15.21 10.55 31.05
N ILE A 175 -15.48 9.35 30.53
CA ILE A 175 -14.52 8.58 29.72
C ILE A 175 -15.07 8.38 28.32
N GLY A 176 -14.28 8.76 27.32
CA GLY A 176 -14.53 8.41 25.93
C GLY A 176 -14.02 6.99 25.64
N VAL A 177 -14.83 6.14 25.02
CA VAL A 177 -14.40 4.81 24.55
C VAL A 177 -14.25 4.86 23.04
N TYR A 178 -13.00 4.94 22.56
CA TYR A 178 -12.72 4.89 21.12
C TYR A 178 -12.87 3.45 20.63
N GLN A 179 -14.02 3.17 20.00
CA GLN A 179 -14.45 1.83 19.64
C GLN A 179 -13.78 1.27 18.38
N HIS A 180 -13.52 2.11 17.37
CA HIS A 180 -13.03 1.69 16.04
C HIS A 180 -13.54 0.30 15.63
N SER A 181 -12.64 -0.62 15.37
CA SER A 181 -12.88 -2.04 15.11
C SER A 181 -12.15 -2.94 16.11
N THR A 182 -11.93 -2.51 17.37
CA THR A 182 -11.43 -3.44 18.39
C THR A 182 -12.53 -4.40 18.82
N VAL A 183 -12.18 -5.66 19.02
CA VAL A 183 -13.06 -6.67 19.64
C VAL A 183 -13.46 -6.34 21.09
N ALA A 184 -12.69 -5.49 21.78
CA ALA A 184 -13.00 -5.06 23.15
C ALA A 184 -14.01 -3.89 23.22
N ARG A 185 -14.44 -3.34 22.07
CA ARG A 185 -15.18 -2.06 21.99
C ARG A 185 -16.44 -1.97 22.86
N ASP A 186 -17.21 -3.05 22.93
CA ASP A 186 -18.45 -3.10 23.71
C ASP A 186 -18.17 -3.53 25.16
N LEU A 187 -17.19 -4.41 25.36
CA LEU A 187 -16.82 -4.87 26.70
C LEU A 187 -16.21 -3.74 27.56
N LEU A 188 -15.42 -2.85 26.94
CA LEU A 188 -14.90 -1.66 27.62
C LEU A 188 -16.01 -0.78 28.18
N VAL A 189 -17.07 -0.57 27.40
CA VAL A 189 -18.25 0.21 27.84
C VAL A 189 -18.88 -0.45 29.06
N ASP A 190 -19.13 -1.76 28.99
CA ASP A 190 -19.77 -2.51 30.07
C ASP A 190 -18.95 -2.49 31.37
N VAL A 191 -17.63 -2.72 31.29
CA VAL A 191 -16.74 -2.76 32.46
C VAL A 191 -16.57 -1.37 33.10
N LEU A 192 -16.41 -0.31 32.30
CA LEU A 192 -16.23 1.04 32.85
C LEU A 192 -17.54 1.58 33.44
N ALA A 193 -18.68 1.29 32.81
CA ALA A 193 -19.99 1.61 33.34
C ALA A 193 -20.27 0.88 34.66
N HIS A 194 -19.82 -0.38 34.80
CA HIS A 194 -19.93 -1.13 36.06
C HIS A 194 -19.24 -0.41 37.24
N TYR A 195 -18.12 0.28 36.99
CA TYR A 195 -17.42 1.08 37.99
C TYR A 195 -17.93 2.52 38.15
N GLY A 196 -19.03 2.86 37.48
CA GLY A 196 -19.77 4.12 37.68
C GLY A 196 -19.25 5.33 36.89
N ALA A 197 -18.40 5.13 35.88
CA ALA A 197 -17.97 6.21 34.99
C ALA A 197 -19.09 6.62 34.01
N GLU A 198 -19.12 7.90 33.62
CA GLU A 198 -19.94 8.38 32.51
C GLU A 198 -19.24 8.05 31.18
N ILE A 199 -19.88 7.24 30.34
CA ILE A 199 -19.26 6.71 29.12
C ILE A 199 -19.84 7.38 27.86
N VAL A 200 -18.97 7.73 26.93
CA VAL A 200 -19.34 8.13 25.57
C VAL A 200 -18.62 7.24 24.56
N ALA A 201 -19.37 6.50 23.75
CA ALA A 201 -18.81 5.71 22.66
C ALA A 201 -18.37 6.61 21.50
N LEU A 202 -17.16 6.39 20.99
CA LEU A 202 -16.52 7.23 19.97
C LEU A 202 -16.07 6.40 18.78
N GLY A 203 -16.31 6.89 17.56
CA GLY A 203 -15.61 6.44 16.37
C GLY A 203 -15.70 4.95 16.04
N ARG A 204 -16.84 4.29 16.32
CA ARG A 204 -17.09 2.91 15.88
C ARG A 204 -16.93 2.79 14.36
N SER A 205 -16.29 1.72 13.92
CA SER A 205 -16.06 1.42 12.51
C SER A 205 -16.59 0.03 12.17
N GLU A 206 -17.23 -0.06 10.99
CA GLU A 206 -17.62 -1.33 10.38
C GLU A 206 -16.47 -1.96 9.59
N SER A 207 -15.42 -1.20 9.28
CA SER A 207 -14.22 -1.70 8.61
C SER A 207 -13.07 -1.82 9.61
N PHE A 208 -12.19 -2.80 9.41
CA PHE A 208 -11.03 -2.99 10.27
C PHE A 208 -10.06 -1.79 10.20
N ILE A 209 -9.66 -1.27 11.36
CA ILE A 209 -8.67 -0.21 11.54
C ILE A 209 -7.47 -0.81 12.29
N PRO A 210 -6.29 -0.92 11.64
CA PRO A 210 -5.08 -1.36 12.32
C PRO A 210 -4.61 -0.27 13.29
N VAL A 211 -4.35 -0.67 14.54
CA VAL A 211 -3.84 0.20 15.60
C VAL A 211 -2.56 -0.41 16.15
N ASP A 212 -1.45 0.33 16.05
CA ASP A 212 -0.20 0.00 16.73
C ASP A 212 0.00 0.94 17.92
N THR A 213 -0.05 0.41 19.13
CA THR A 213 0.07 1.19 20.37
C THR A 213 1.49 1.68 20.63
N GLU A 214 2.51 1.11 19.97
CA GLU A 214 3.88 1.64 20.02
C GLU A 214 4.08 2.82 19.05
N ALA A 215 3.16 3.02 18.10
CA ALA A 215 3.25 4.02 17.04
C ALA A 215 1.85 4.52 16.62
N VAL A 216 1.14 5.15 17.56
CA VAL A 216 -0.21 5.67 17.32
C VAL A 216 -0.18 6.76 16.24
N SER A 217 -0.98 6.61 15.18
CA SER A 217 -0.97 7.54 14.05
C SER A 217 -1.37 8.97 14.43
N ASP A 218 -0.79 9.97 13.75
CA ASP A 218 -1.15 11.39 13.92
C ASP A 218 -2.65 11.65 13.69
N LYS A 219 -3.26 10.90 12.77
CA LYS A 219 -4.71 10.94 12.52
C LYS A 219 -5.50 10.53 13.76
N THR A 220 -5.12 9.44 14.41
CA THR A 220 -5.76 8.96 15.65
C THR A 220 -5.55 9.95 16.79
N ILE A 221 -4.33 10.48 16.96
CA ILE A 221 -4.01 11.49 17.98
C ILE A 221 -4.85 12.75 17.77
N THR A 222 -4.97 13.22 16.52
CA THR A 222 -5.80 14.39 16.17
C THR A 222 -7.27 14.16 16.50
N LEU A 223 -7.80 12.96 16.25
CA LEU A 223 -9.18 12.60 16.63
C LEU A 223 -9.38 12.63 18.15
N MET A 224 -8.45 12.06 18.91
CA MET A 224 -8.51 12.05 20.38
C MET A 224 -8.50 13.46 20.96
N LYS A 225 -7.57 14.32 20.51
CA LYS A 225 -7.51 15.73 20.92
C LYS A 225 -8.80 16.49 20.61
N ARG A 226 -9.38 16.25 19.43
CA ARG A 226 -10.66 16.84 19.05
C ARG A 226 -11.78 16.40 19.98
N TRP A 227 -11.92 15.09 20.23
CA TRP A 227 -12.98 14.55 21.09
C TRP A 227 -12.86 15.02 22.54
N VAL A 228 -11.65 15.09 23.09
CA VAL A 228 -11.41 15.69 24.41
C VAL A 228 -11.85 17.14 24.44
N SER A 229 -11.51 17.93 23.41
CA SER A 229 -11.94 19.33 23.32
C SER A 229 -13.46 19.49 23.26
N GLU A 230 -14.15 18.63 22.49
CA GLU A 230 -15.60 18.63 22.28
C GLU A 230 -16.39 18.18 23.52
N HIS A 231 -15.96 17.09 24.16
CA HIS A 231 -16.75 16.43 25.20
C HIS A 231 -16.23 16.63 26.62
N LYS A 232 -15.03 17.21 26.78
CA LYS A 232 -14.34 17.41 28.06
C LYS A 232 -14.13 16.11 28.83
N PHE A 233 -13.53 15.12 28.16
CA PHE A 233 -13.21 13.83 28.77
C PHE A 233 -12.04 13.93 29.74
N ASP A 234 -12.10 13.18 30.84
CA ASP A 234 -10.97 12.95 31.75
C ASP A 234 -9.95 11.96 31.16
N ALA A 235 -10.44 11.06 30.29
CA ALA A 235 -9.61 10.12 29.55
C ALA A 235 -10.36 9.64 28.29
N ILE A 236 -9.59 9.24 27.27
CA ILE A 236 -10.10 8.37 26.20
C ILE A 236 -9.41 7.02 26.30
N VAL A 237 -10.17 5.94 26.24
CA VAL A 237 -9.65 4.57 26.30
C VAL A 237 -10.05 3.75 25.08
N SER A 238 -9.20 2.80 24.73
CA SER A 238 -9.33 1.88 23.61
C SER A 238 -8.36 0.72 23.75
N THR A 239 -8.30 -0.14 22.74
CA THR A 239 -7.28 -1.18 22.59
C THR A 239 -6.83 -1.25 21.13
N ASP A 240 -5.85 -2.11 20.84
CA ASP A 240 -5.60 -2.53 19.46
C ASP A 240 -6.68 -3.50 18.93
N GLY A 241 -6.51 -4.00 17.70
CA GLY A 241 -7.55 -4.73 16.97
C GLY A 241 -8.08 -5.98 17.68
N ASP A 242 -7.21 -6.77 18.30
CA ASP A 242 -7.56 -8.01 19.00
C ASP A 242 -7.64 -7.88 20.53
N GLY A 243 -7.49 -6.65 21.05
CA GLY A 243 -7.72 -6.36 22.46
C GLY A 243 -6.66 -6.93 23.39
N ASP A 244 -5.40 -7.08 22.94
CA ASP A 244 -4.29 -7.50 23.79
C ASP A 244 -3.43 -6.31 24.29
N ARG A 245 -3.56 -5.13 23.68
CA ARG A 245 -2.84 -3.90 24.08
C ARG A 245 -3.78 -2.76 24.48
N PRO A 246 -3.53 -2.07 25.60
CA PRO A 246 -4.29 -0.89 25.97
C PRO A 246 -3.87 0.33 25.14
N LEU A 247 -4.83 1.21 24.85
CA LEU A 247 -4.59 2.55 24.35
C LEU A 247 -5.35 3.53 25.23
N VAL A 248 -4.62 4.32 26.02
CA VAL A 248 -5.17 5.30 26.96
C VAL A 248 -4.62 6.67 26.59
N ALA A 249 -5.50 7.65 26.38
CA ALA A 249 -5.14 9.05 26.21
C ALA A 249 -5.66 9.87 27.40
N ASP A 250 -4.83 10.83 27.83
CA ASP A 250 -5.11 11.71 28.94
C ASP A 250 -6.19 12.77 28.62
N GLU A 251 -6.45 13.65 29.59
CA GLU A 251 -7.41 14.75 29.48
C GLU A 251 -7.01 15.84 28.46
N THR A 252 -5.88 15.69 27.78
CA THR A 252 -5.46 16.53 26.64
C THR A 252 -5.63 15.83 25.30
N GLY A 253 -6.00 14.54 25.31
CA GLY A 253 -6.08 13.68 24.13
C GLY A 253 -4.72 13.16 23.68
N THR A 254 -3.72 13.16 24.58
CA THR A 254 -2.37 12.65 24.30
C THR A 254 -2.26 11.20 24.78
N PRO A 255 -1.92 10.23 23.91
CA PRO A 255 -1.72 8.85 24.32
C PRO A 255 -0.60 8.69 25.36
N LEU A 256 -0.87 7.93 26.40
CA LEU A 256 0.11 7.46 27.37
C LEU A 256 0.87 6.25 26.81
N ARG A 257 2.16 6.16 27.13
CA ARG A 257 2.99 5.02 26.72
C ARG A 257 2.58 3.74 27.45
N GLY A 258 2.64 2.61 26.75
CA GLY A 258 2.27 1.31 27.30
C GLY A 258 3.14 0.85 28.47
N ASP A 259 4.45 1.12 28.44
CA ASP A 259 5.35 0.78 29.54
C ASP A 259 5.09 1.58 30.82
N LEU A 260 4.65 2.84 30.71
CA LEU A 260 4.14 3.61 31.84
C LEU A 260 2.88 2.95 32.42
N LEU A 261 1.95 2.52 31.55
CA LEU A 261 0.74 1.81 32.01
C LEU A 261 1.09 0.49 32.72
N GLY A 262 2.10 -0.23 32.22
CA GLY A 262 2.64 -1.43 32.84
C GLY A 262 3.26 -1.17 34.22
N LEU A 263 4.03 -0.09 34.37
CA LEU A 263 4.57 0.35 35.66
C LEU A 263 3.46 0.71 36.66
N VAL A 264 2.44 1.42 36.20
CA VAL A 264 1.27 1.76 37.04
C VAL A 264 0.55 0.48 37.48
N ALA A 265 0.38 -0.47 36.55
CA ALA A 265 -0.19 -1.78 36.85
C ALA A 265 0.64 -2.56 37.86
N ALA A 266 1.98 -2.53 37.75
CA ALA A 266 2.87 -3.21 38.69
C ALA A 266 2.70 -2.69 40.13
N ASN A 267 2.59 -1.37 40.28
CA ASN A 267 2.33 -0.76 41.59
C ASN A 267 0.91 -1.03 42.09
N PHE A 268 -0.08 -1.02 41.18
CA PHE A 268 -1.46 -1.35 41.51
C PHE A 268 -1.63 -2.80 42.00
N LEU A 269 -0.93 -3.74 41.36
CA LEU A 269 -0.94 -5.16 41.72
C LEU A 269 -0.07 -5.50 42.92
N GLY A 270 0.82 -4.59 43.35
CA GLY A 270 1.82 -4.90 44.36
C GLY A 270 2.82 -5.96 43.88
N ALA A 271 3.32 -5.82 42.65
CA ALA A 271 4.26 -6.76 42.06
C ALA A 271 5.53 -6.93 42.92
N GLY A 272 6.02 -8.16 43.01
CA GLY A 272 7.33 -8.50 43.60
C GLY A 272 8.42 -8.52 42.53
N THR A 273 8.09 -9.11 41.37
CA THR A 273 8.95 -9.15 40.19
C THR A 273 8.21 -8.70 38.93
N VAL A 274 8.87 -7.83 38.16
CA VAL A 274 8.44 -7.33 36.86
C VAL A 274 9.37 -7.84 35.77
N VAL A 275 8.81 -8.55 34.78
CA VAL A 275 9.53 -9.00 33.60
C VAL A 275 9.13 -8.16 32.40
N THR A 276 10.05 -7.41 31.81
CA THR A 276 9.72 -6.50 30.70
C THR A 276 10.84 -6.43 29.66
N PRO A 277 10.53 -6.27 28.36
CA PRO A 277 11.56 -6.15 27.35
C PRO A 277 12.53 -4.99 27.60
N LEU A 278 13.70 -5.10 26.97
CA LEU A 278 14.73 -4.06 26.99
C LEU A 278 14.24 -2.71 26.42
N THR A 279 13.21 -2.71 25.56
CA THR A 279 12.63 -1.50 24.95
C THR A 279 11.73 -0.70 25.89
N SER A 280 11.28 -1.27 27.01
CA SER A 280 10.52 -0.52 28.01
C SER A 280 11.44 0.48 28.73
N ASN A 281 10.86 1.60 29.16
CA ASN A 281 11.58 2.76 29.73
C ASN A 281 12.60 2.38 30.82
N SER A 282 13.78 3.01 30.81
CA SER A 282 14.85 2.76 31.79
C SER A 282 14.55 3.25 33.20
N GLY A 283 13.54 4.11 33.38
CA GLY A 283 13.13 4.59 34.69
C GLY A 283 12.36 3.56 35.52
N ILE A 284 11.92 2.44 34.92
CA ILE A 284 11.11 1.42 35.60
C ILE A 284 11.85 0.83 36.81
N GLU A 285 13.15 0.58 36.69
CA GLU A 285 14.00 0.08 37.77
C GLU A 285 14.03 1.01 38.98
N ALA A 286 13.89 2.32 38.77
CA ALA A 286 13.93 3.33 39.82
C ALA A 286 12.53 3.71 40.36
N ALA A 287 11.46 3.30 39.67
CA ALA A 287 10.11 3.81 39.90
C ALA A 287 9.21 2.86 40.73
N GLY A 288 9.72 1.72 41.19
CA GLY A 288 8.96 0.74 41.98
C GLY A 288 9.82 0.02 43.02
N SER A 289 9.16 -0.75 43.90
CA SER A 289 9.81 -1.58 44.92
C SER A 289 10.05 -3.04 44.47
N PHE A 290 9.76 -3.34 43.21
CA PHE A 290 9.88 -4.67 42.62
C PHE A 290 11.25 -4.90 41.96
N THR A 291 11.60 -6.17 41.78
CA THR A 291 12.77 -6.56 40.96
C THR A 291 12.41 -6.51 39.48
N VAL A 292 13.30 -5.96 38.64
CA VAL A 292 13.08 -5.91 37.18
C VAL A 292 13.99 -6.92 36.47
N ARG A 293 13.39 -7.78 35.65
CA ARG A 293 14.07 -8.71 34.75
C ARG A 293 13.86 -8.27 33.29
N ARG A 294 14.96 -7.95 32.60
CA ARG A 294 14.92 -7.49 31.19
C ARG A 294 14.98 -8.65 30.21
N THR A 295 14.10 -8.65 29.22
CA THR A 295 14.01 -9.71 28.20
C THR A 295 14.16 -9.17 26.78
N ARG A 296 14.17 -10.08 25.79
CA ARG A 296 13.92 -9.74 24.39
C ARG A 296 12.45 -9.35 24.20
N VAL A 297 12.16 -8.53 23.18
CA VAL A 297 10.78 -8.13 22.83
C VAL A 297 10.00 -9.32 22.29
N GLY A 298 8.78 -9.49 22.78
CA GLY A 298 7.86 -10.56 22.43
C GLY A 298 7.32 -11.29 23.66
N SER A 299 6.01 -11.56 23.68
CA SER A 299 5.35 -12.30 24.75
C SER A 299 6.04 -13.63 25.11
N PRO A 300 6.56 -14.46 24.18
CA PRO A 300 7.21 -15.72 24.57
C PRO A 300 8.44 -15.53 25.46
N PHE A 301 9.20 -14.44 25.26
CA PHE A 301 10.39 -14.16 26.08
C PHE A 301 10.02 -13.57 27.43
N VAL A 302 8.95 -12.77 27.50
CA VAL A 302 8.42 -12.27 28.77
C VAL A 302 7.84 -13.43 29.59
N ILE A 303 7.08 -14.33 28.96
CA ILE A 303 6.54 -15.54 29.60
C ILE A 303 7.65 -16.42 30.14
N ALA A 304 8.66 -16.75 29.33
CA ALA A 304 9.82 -17.53 29.79
C ALA A 304 10.54 -16.87 30.98
N GLY A 305 10.75 -15.54 30.93
CA GLY A 305 11.36 -14.81 32.05
C GLY A 305 10.51 -14.79 33.32
N MET A 306 9.18 -14.81 33.19
CA MET A 306 8.26 -14.94 34.33
C MET A 306 8.28 -16.37 34.90
N GLU A 307 8.28 -17.39 34.04
CA GLU A 307 8.39 -18.79 34.45
C GLU A 307 9.71 -19.06 35.19
N GLU A 308 10.82 -18.50 34.72
CA GLU A 308 12.12 -18.55 35.41
C GLU A 308 12.09 -17.86 36.78
N ALA A 309 11.39 -16.73 36.90
CA ALA A 309 11.23 -16.03 38.18
C ALA A 309 10.40 -16.86 39.17
N VAL A 310 9.28 -17.42 38.72
CA VAL A 310 8.44 -18.32 39.52
C VAL A 310 9.23 -19.57 39.94
N ALA A 311 9.99 -20.17 39.01
CA ALA A 311 10.84 -21.33 39.30
C ALA A 311 11.97 -21.01 40.29
N ALA A 312 12.44 -19.76 40.33
CA ALA A 312 13.41 -19.27 41.32
C ALA A 312 12.78 -18.99 42.69
N GLY A 313 11.46 -19.21 42.86
CA GLY A 313 10.74 -18.97 44.11
C GLY A 313 10.34 -17.51 44.32
N GLU A 314 10.38 -16.68 43.29
CA GLU A 314 9.87 -15.32 43.36
C GLU A 314 8.32 -15.32 43.32
N ASP A 315 7.71 -14.37 44.02
CA ASP A 315 6.26 -14.23 44.13
C ASP A 315 5.77 -12.93 43.48
N HIS A 316 4.45 -12.80 43.32
CA HIS A 316 3.82 -11.62 42.70
C HIS A 316 4.47 -11.25 41.35
N VAL A 317 4.65 -12.27 40.50
CA VAL A 317 5.37 -12.18 39.23
C VAL A 317 4.42 -11.77 38.12
N MET A 318 4.77 -10.68 37.44
CA MET A 318 4.07 -10.19 36.27
C MET A 318 5.06 -9.68 35.21
N GLY A 319 4.55 -9.45 34.01
CA GLY A 319 5.31 -8.83 32.95
C GLY A 319 4.47 -7.88 32.11
N PHE A 320 5.14 -7.05 31.33
CA PHE A 320 4.49 -6.19 30.34
C PHE A 320 5.47 -5.78 29.26
N GLU A 321 4.96 -5.28 28.15
CA GLU A 321 5.78 -4.73 27.05
C GLU A 321 5.52 -3.22 26.87
N ALA A 322 6.39 -2.55 26.09
CA ALA A 322 6.21 -1.14 25.74
C ALA A 322 4.92 -0.85 24.95
N ASN A 323 4.34 -1.88 24.31
CA ASN A 323 3.02 -1.83 23.68
C ASN A 323 1.85 -1.78 24.69
N GLY A 324 2.13 -1.95 25.99
CA GLY A 324 1.19 -1.84 27.09
C GLY A 324 0.50 -3.13 27.52
N GLY A 325 0.62 -4.21 26.74
CA GLY A 325 0.05 -5.50 27.11
C GLY A 325 0.69 -6.04 28.39
N LEU A 326 -0.14 -6.39 29.38
CA LEU A 326 0.25 -6.91 30.69
C LEU A 326 0.07 -8.44 30.74
N LEU A 327 0.97 -9.16 31.39
CA LEU A 327 0.89 -10.60 31.62
C LEU A 327 1.07 -10.90 33.11
N THR A 328 0.39 -11.91 33.62
CA THR A 328 0.53 -12.34 35.04
C THR A 328 0.87 -13.81 35.10
N ALA A 329 1.92 -14.17 35.83
CA ALA A 329 2.36 -15.56 36.00
C ALA A 329 1.94 -16.15 37.36
N THR A 330 1.76 -15.30 38.37
CA THR A 330 1.17 -15.69 39.65
C THR A 330 -0.24 -15.12 39.80
N SER A 331 -0.98 -15.61 40.80
CA SER A 331 -2.22 -14.96 41.22
C SER A 331 -1.90 -13.71 42.05
N PHE A 332 -2.77 -12.72 41.98
CA PHE A 332 -2.68 -11.48 42.75
C PHE A 332 -3.94 -11.31 43.61
N ASP A 333 -3.79 -10.84 44.85
CA ASP A 333 -4.95 -10.46 45.68
C ASP A 333 -5.26 -8.97 45.44
N ILE A 334 -6.43 -8.71 44.88
CA ILE A 334 -6.91 -7.36 44.61
C ILE A 334 -8.28 -7.21 45.26
N ASN A 335 -8.42 -6.26 46.20
CA ASN A 335 -9.66 -6.02 46.96
C ASN A 335 -10.18 -7.27 47.68
N GLY A 336 -9.30 -8.14 48.21
CA GLY A 336 -9.68 -9.37 48.90
C GLY A 336 -10.17 -10.47 47.96
N ARG A 337 -9.88 -10.36 46.66
CA ARG A 337 -10.20 -11.36 45.63
C ARG A 337 -8.93 -11.80 44.93
N ALA A 338 -8.75 -13.11 44.85
CA ALA A 338 -7.69 -13.70 44.06
C ALA A 338 -7.99 -13.56 42.56
N VAL A 339 -7.18 -12.77 41.86
CA VAL A 339 -7.16 -12.67 40.41
C VAL A 339 -6.11 -13.65 39.89
N ARG A 340 -6.58 -14.70 39.21
CA ARG A 340 -5.72 -15.76 38.69
C ARG A 340 -4.72 -15.23 37.66
N ALA A 341 -3.60 -15.93 37.55
CA ALA A 341 -2.62 -15.72 36.49
C ALA A 341 -3.28 -15.81 35.10
N LEU A 342 -2.83 -14.97 34.19
CA LEU A 342 -3.16 -14.96 32.78
C LEU A 342 -1.86 -14.67 32.01
N PRO A 343 -1.11 -15.72 31.63
CA PRO A 343 0.20 -15.59 30.97
C PRO A 343 0.05 -15.31 29.47
N THR A 344 -0.73 -14.28 29.14
CA THR A 344 -0.87 -13.66 27.81
C THR A 344 -1.12 -12.18 28.02
N ARG A 345 -0.92 -11.36 26.98
CA ARG A 345 -1.15 -9.92 27.06
C ARG A 345 -2.63 -9.59 27.29
N ASP A 346 -2.86 -8.78 28.31
CA ASP A 346 -4.13 -8.19 28.72
C ASP A 346 -4.02 -6.65 28.71
N CYS A 347 -5.12 -6.00 28.32
CA CYS A 347 -5.24 -4.56 28.21
C CYS A 347 -6.10 -3.92 29.32
N PHE A 348 -6.92 -4.68 30.03
CA PHE A 348 -7.88 -4.10 30.98
C PHE A 348 -7.24 -3.68 32.30
N ILE A 349 -6.43 -4.55 32.92
CA ILE A 349 -5.72 -4.23 34.17
C ILE A 349 -4.91 -2.92 34.07
N PRO A 350 -3.99 -2.74 33.09
CA PRO A 350 -3.18 -1.51 33.02
C PRO A 350 -4.03 -0.25 32.80
N MET A 351 -5.12 -0.35 32.06
CA MET A 351 -6.06 0.75 31.84
C MET A 351 -6.84 1.11 33.11
N LEU A 352 -7.40 0.13 33.80
CA LEU A 352 -8.15 0.34 35.04
C LEU A 352 -7.25 0.85 36.17
N ALA A 353 -5.99 0.41 36.22
CA ALA A 353 -5.02 0.85 37.21
C ALA A 353 -4.74 2.37 37.12
N ILE A 354 -4.47 2.91 35.92
CA ILE A 354 -4.21 4.35 35.76
C ILE A 354 -5.45 5.20 35.99
N LEU A 355 -6.63 4.74 35.53
CA LEU A 355 -7.89 5.44 35.77
C LEU A 355 -8.23 5.49 37.26
N SER A 356 -8.07 4.37 37.96
CA SER A 356 -8.29 4.28 39.41
C SER A 356 -7.31 5.18 40.18
N LEU A 357 -6.03 5.19 39.78
CA LEU A 357 -5.03 6.05 40.40
C LEU A 357 -5.39 7.54 40.29
N ALA A 358 -5.81 7.98 39.10
CA ALA A 358 -6.25 9.35 38.87
C ALA A 358 -7.52 9.71 39.65
N ALA A 359 -8.50 8.80 39.70
CA ALA A 359 -9.72 8.97 40.48
C ALA A 359 -9.43 9.12 41.99
N ILE A 360 -8.59 8.23 42.54
CA ILE A 360 -8.20 8.24 43.96
C ILE A 360 -7.47 9.53 44.31
N ARG A 361 -6.53 9.96 43.45
CA ARG A 361 -5.75 11.19 43.66
C ARG A 361 -6.54 12.47 43.35
N ARG A 362 -7.69 12.34 42.67
CA ARG A 362 -8.49 13.47 42.15
C ARG A 362 -7.63 14.43 41.32
N GLN A 363 -6.84 13.85 40.42
CA GLN A 363 -5.90 14.58 39.57
C GLN A 363 -6.13 14.21 38.10
N PRO A 364 -5.79 15.13 37.16
CA PRO A 364 -5.76 14.80 35.74
C PRO A 364 -4.85 13.61 35.44
N LEU A 365 -5.17 12.86 34.38
CA LEU A 365 -4.43 11.66 34.00
C LEU A 365 -2.97 11.98 33.66
N SER A 366 -2.73 13.13 33.01
CA SER A 366 -1.38 13.61 32.69
C SER A 366 -0.54 13.86 33.95
N ALA A 367 -1.14 14.39 35.02
CA ALA A 367 -0.45 14.63 36.29
C ALA A 367 -0.15 13.33 37.02
N ALA A 368 -1.09 12.37 37.01
CA ALA A 368 -0.86 11.04 37.57
C ALA A 368 0.28 10.32 36.82
N ALA A 369 0.28 10.38 35.49
CA ALA A 369 1.34 9.86 34.64
C ALA A 369 2.71 10.50 34.93
N ALA A 370 2.77 11.84 34.99
CA ALA A 370 4.01 12.58 35.22
C ALA A 370 4.65 12.30 36.60
N SER A 371 3.87 11.84 37.58
CA SER A 371 4.36 11.55 38.94
C SER A 371 5.37 10.41 39.03
N TYR A 372 5.48 9.57 37.99
CA TYR A 372 6.47 8.49 37.92
C TYR A 372 7.85 8.94 37.45
N HIS A 373 7.97 10.18 36.96
CA HIS A 373 9.24 10.80 36.56
C HIS A 373 10.08 9.93 35.60
N LEU A 374 9.42 9.18 34.72
CA LEU A 374 10.10 8.39 33.71
C LEU A 374 10.83 9.31 32.72
N PRO A 375 12.05 8.95 32.29
CA PRO A 375 12.71 9.57 31.15
C PRO A 375 11.77 9.77 29.96
N PHE A 376 11.89 10.91 29.29
CA PHE A 376 11.14 11.16 28.07
C PHE A 376 11.65 10.22 27.00
N ALA A 377 10.73 9.54 26.32
CA ALA A 377 11.10 8.51 25.39
C ALA A 377 10.25 8.55 24.13
N ALA A 378 10.88 8.33 22.98
CA ALA A 378 10.27 8.35 21.66
C ALA A 378 10.61 7.07 20.90
N ALA A 379 9.74 6.64 19.99
CA ALA A 379 9.95 5.46 19.18
C ALA A 379 9.31 5.65 17.80
N ASP A 380 9.96 5.15 16.77
CA ASP A 380 9.44 5.12 15.39
C ASP A 380 10.19 4.05 14.58
N ARG A 381 9.83 3.86 13.31
CA ARG A 381 10.36 2.81 12.45
C ARG A 381 10.60 3.30 11.02
N LEU A 382 11.54 2.64 10.34
CA LEU A 382 11.64 2.66 8.88
C LEU A 382 10.84 1.49 8.34
N GLU A 383 9.78 1.77 7.58
CA GLU A 383 9.02 0.77 6.84
C GLU A 383 9.77 0.33 5.58
N ASN A 384 9.43 -0.84 5.03
CA ASN A 384 10.04 -1.42 3.83
C ASN A 384 11.58 -1.54 3.90
N PHE A 385 12.11 -1.77 5.10
CA PHE A 385 13.55 -1.94 5.32
C PHE A 385 13.93 -3.43 5.21
N PRO A 386 14.71 -3.84 4.19
CA PRO A 386 14.97 -5.26 3.94
C PRO A 386 15.69 -5.95 5.11
N LEU A 387 15.32 -7.21 5.37
CA LEU A 387 15.90 -8.01 6.45
C LEU A 387 17.42 -8.14 6.29
N GLU A 388 17.91 -8.32 5.06
CA GLU A 388 19.33 -8.40 4.72
C GLU A 388 20.09 -7.13 5.12
N THR A 389 19.52 -5.96 4.81
CA THR A 389 20.09 -4.65 5.18
C THR A 389 20.13 -4.47 6.69
N SER A 390 19.04 -4.83 7.39
CA SER A 390 18.97 -4.73 8.85
C SER A 390 19.98 -5.65 9.52
N THR A 391 20.13 -6.89 9.03
CA THR A 391 21.09 -7.87 9.55
C THR A 391 22.51 -7.34 9.39
N ALA A 392 22.84 -6.84 8.19
CA ALA A 392 24.14 -6.29 7.90
C ALA A 392 24.51 -5.06 8.75
N LEU A 393 23.54 -4.17 9.02
CA LEU A 393 23.76 -3.02 9.90
C LEU A 393 24.11 -3.52 11.31
N MET A 394 23.32 -4.45 11.83
CA MET A 394 23.56 -5.00 13.16
C MET A 394 24.93 -5.70 13.26
N GLU A 395 25.32 -6.45 12.24
CA GLU A 395 26.67 -7.05 12.16
C GLU A 395 27.76 -6.00 12.17
N HIS A 396 27.62 -4.93 11.38
CA HIS A 396 28.58 -3.85 11.32
C HIS A 396 28.75 -3.13 12.67
N LEU A 397 27.64 -2.79 13.32
CA LEU A 397 27.63 -2.13 14.62
C LEU A 397 28.21 -3.02 15.73
N ARG A 398 28.07 -4.34 15.61
CA ARG A 398 28.60 -5.32 16.59
C ARG A 398 30.07 -5.68 16.35
N ALA A 399 30.57 -5.50 15.12
CA ALA A 399 31.90 -5.95 14.74
C ALA A 399 33.03 -5.30 15.55
N SER A 400 32.90 -4.05 15.97
CA SER A 400 33.90 -3.38 16.82
C SER A 400 33.33 -2.19 17.59
N LYS A 401 34.01 -1.77 18.67
CA LYS A 401 33.65 -0.55 19.41
C LYS A 401 33.81 0.68 18.53
N GLU A 402 34.82 0.68 17.66
CA GLU A 402 35.16 1.76 16.75
C GLU A 402 34.04 1.97 15.72
N ASN A 403 33.46 0.89 15.16
CA ASN A 403 32.33 0.99 14.23
C ASN A 403 31.11 1.62 14.91
N LEU A 404 30.78 1.16 16.12
CA LEU A 404 29.66 1.71 16.87
C LEU A 404 29.88 3.18 17.22
N SER A 405 31.08 3.52 17.72
CA SER A 405 31.44 4.91 18.03
C SER A 405 31.45 5.79 16.79
N ALA A 406 31.93 5.31 15.64
CA ALA A 406 31.90 6.06 14.38
C ALA A 406 30.47 6.26 13.85
N PHE A 407 29.63 5.24 13.95
CA PHE A 407 28.22 5.33 13.56
C PHE A 407 27.46 6.37 14.38
N LEU A 408 27.71 6.38 15.70
CA LEU A 408 27.09 7.28 16.68
C LEU A 408 27.82 8.62 16.89
N GLN A 409 28.94 8.87 16.22
CA GLN A 409 29.75 10.08 16.42
C GLN A 409 28.98 11.41 16.33
N PRO A 410 28.01 11.62 15.41
CA PRO A 410 27.23 12.87 15.39
C PRO A 410 26.12 12.91 16.46
N ILE A 411 25.86 11.79 17.13
CA ILE A 411 24.82 11.64 18.15
C ILE A 411 25.39 11.83 19.55
N GLY A 412 26.50 11.15 19.87
CA GLY A 412 27.13 11.24 21.17
C GLY A 412 28.12 10.11 21.45
N GLU A 413 28.85 10.25 22.56
CA GLU A 413 29.82 9.23 22.98
C GLU A 413 29.13 8.06 23.70
N VAL A 414 29.49 6.85 23.30
CA VAL A 414 29.02 5.60 23.92
C VAL A 414 29.58 5.44 25.33
N ALA A 415 28.70 5.32 26.33
CA ALA A 415 29.06 4.96 27.69
C ALA A 415 28.96 3.45 27.91
N THR A 416 27.78 2.86 27.65
CA THR A 416 27.55 1.41 27.77
C THR A 416 26.64 0.91 26.64
N LYS A 417 26.62 -0.40 26.40
CA LYS A 417 25.73 -1.03 25.43
C LYS A 417 25.15 -2.35 25.95
N SER A 418 24.00 -2.73 25.41
CA SER A 418 23.35 -4.03 25.61
C SER A 418 22.95 -4.61 24.25
N ASP A 419 23.32 -5.88 24.03
CA ASP A 419 23.08 -6.64 22.80
C ASP A 419 22.02 -7.76 23.02
N ILE A 420 21.22 -7.67 24.10
CA ILE A 420 20.19 -8.69 24.44
C ILE A 420 19.15 -8.83 23.32
N ASP A 421 18.64 -7.71 22.80
CA ASP A 421 17.72 -7.66 21.66
C ASP A 421 18.01 -6.39 20.85
N GLY A 422 18.33 -6.52 19.57
CA GLY A 422 18.89 -5.40 18.81
C GLY A 422 20.22 -4.91 19.41
N LEU A 423 20.44 -3.59 19.38
CA LEU A 423 21.60 -2.94 20.00
C LEU A 423 21.13 -1.66 20.70
N ARG A 424 21.10 -1.70 22.03
CA ARG A 424 20.76 -0.57 22.89
C ARG A 424 22.04 0.06 23.41
N VAL A 425 22.13 1.38 23.32
CA VAL A 425 23.30 2.17 23.68
C VAL A 425 22.91 3.28 24.63
N THR A 426 23.61 3.37 25.76
CA THR A 426 23.54 4.51 26.67
C THR A 426 24.72 5.43 26.37
N LEU A 427 24.42 6.70 26.10
CA LEU A 427 25.38 7.76 25.82
C LEU A 427 25.89 8.39 27.13
N ARG A 428 27.04 9.06 27.08
CA ARG A 428 27.65 9.71 28.27
C ARG A 428 26.81 10.83 28.86
N ASP A 429 25.95 11.47 28.08
CA ASP A 429 25.01 12.50 28.52
C ASP A 429 23.73 11.91 29.15
N GLY A 430 23.64 10.59 29.25
CA GLY A 430 22.48 9.86 29.79
C GLY A 430 21.42 9.53 28.74
N GLY A 431 21.55 10.00 27.50
CA GLY A 431 20.65 9.63 26.41
C GLY A 431 20.73 8.15 26.07
N ILE A 432 19.63 7.54 25.66
CA ILE A 432 19.57 6.15 25.21
C ILE A 432 19.10 6.09 23.77
N ILE A 433 19.74 5.26 22.95
CA ILE A 433 19.31 4.94 21.59
C ILE A 433 19.37 3.44 21.35
N HIS A 434 18.33 2.89 20.75
CA HIS A 434 18.18 1.45 20.56
C HIS A 434 17.71 1.11 19.15
N PHE A 435 18.56 0.41 18.41
CA PHE A 435 18.29 -0.05 17.06
C PHE A 435 17.86 -1.51 17.04
N ARG A 436 16.73 -1.83 16.41
CA ARG A 436 16.18 -3.18 16.41
C ARG A 436 15.49 -3.55 15.08
N PRO A 437 15.95 -4.59 14.38
CA PRO A 437 15.20 -5.18 13.26
C PRO A 437 13.85 -5.74 13.72
N SER A 438 12.77 -5.50 12.97
CA SER A 438 11.45 -6.06 13.26
C SER A 438 11.38 -7.54 12.86
N GLY A 439 10.85 -8.39 13.74
CA GLY A 439 10.61 -9.81 13.44
C GLY A 439 9.30 -10.08 12.69
N ASN A 440 8.37 -9.12 12.67
CA ASN A 440 7.01 -9.29 12.16
C ASN A 440 6.80 -8.72 10.75
N ALA A 441 7.62 -7.75 10.36
CA ALA A 441 7.52 -7.01 9.11
C ALA A 441 8.94 -6.57 8.66
N PRO A 442 9.15 -6.28 7.36
CA PRO A 442 10.42 -5.74 6.87
C PRO A 442 10.58 -4.27 7.33
N GLU A 443 10.98 -4.10 8.59
CA GLU A 443 11.10 -2.79 9.23
C GLU A 443 12.34 -2.71 10.14
N MET A 444 12.87 -1.50 10.32
CA MET A 444 13.92 -1.22 11.30
C MET A 444 13.40 -0.22 12.34
N ARG A 445 13.37 -0.62 13.62
CA ARG A 445 12.88 0.21 14.71
C ARG A 445 14.02 0.98 15.39
N CYS A 446 13.70 2.19 15.83
CA CYS A 446 14.57 3.03 16.64
C CYS A 446 13.79 3.50 17.88
N TYR A 447 14.36 3.29 19.07
CA TYR A 447 13.80 3.75 20.35
C TYR A 447 14.80 4.66 21.03
N THR A 448 14.33 5.73 21.67
CA THR A 448 15.19 6.70 22.34
C THR A 448 14.65 7.13 23.69
N GLU A 449 15.56 7.50 24.59
CA GLU A 449 15.26 8.15 25.88
C GLU A 449 16.18 9.36 26.09
N ALA A 450 15.66 10.45 26.66
CA ALA A 450 16.43 11.64 27.00
C ALA A 450 15.79 12.46 28.14
N GLY A 451 16.49 13.50 28.60
CA GLY A 451 16.02 14.37 29.68
C GLY A 451 14.86 15.31 29.33
N SER A 452 14.46 15.40 28.05
CA SER A 452 13.29 16.17 27.61
C SER A 452 12.66 15.55 26.37
N GLU A 453 11.37 15.83 26.13
CA GLU A 453 10.63 15.33 24.95
C GLU A 453 11.30 15.77 23.64
N ALA A 454 11.74 17.03 23.57
CA ALA A 454 12.44 17.56 22.39
C ALA A 454 13.77 16.84 22.13
N ALA A 455 14.54 16.54 23.19
CA ALA A 455 15.78 15.81 23.08
C ALA A 455 15.56 14.36 22.63
N ALA A 456 14.55 13.68 23.18
CA ALA A 456 14.22 12.30 22.80
C ALA A 456 13.81 12.20 21.32
N ARG A 457 12.99 13.15 20.83
CA ARG A 457 12.61 13.23 19.40
C ARG A 457 13.78 13.56 18.49
N ASN A 458 14.66 14.49 18.89
CA ASN A 458 15.84 14.82 18.11
C ASN A 458 16.79 13.61 17.99
N LEU A 459 17.00 12.89 19.11
CA LEU A 459 17.78 11.68 19.16
C LEU A 459 17.19 10.58 18.24
N LEU A 460 15.86 10.44 18.23
CA LEU A 460 15.14 9.50 17.38
C LEU A 460 15.35 9.81 15.89
N ASN A 461 15.08 11.06 15.49
CA ASN A 461 15.22 11.51 14.10
C ASN A 461 16.65 11.35 13.60
N THR A 462 17.63 11.73 14.42
CA THR A 462 19.04 11.58 14.09
C THR A 462 19.40 10.10 13.95
N GLY A 463 18.95 9.25 14.87
CA GLY A 463 19.14 7.80 14.82
C GLY A 463 18.59 7.15 13.54
N LEU A 464 17.35 7.48 13.17
CA LEU A 464 16.73 6.97 11.94
C LEU A 464 17.47 7.45 10.69
N ASN A 465 17.91 8.70 10.65
CA ASN A 465 18.72 9.21 9.55
C ASN A 465 20.06 8.48 9.43
N ARG A 466 20.73 8.16 10.55
CA ARG A 466 21.96 7.34 10.51
C ARG A 466 21.73 5.95 9.92
N ILE A 467 20.59 5.33 10.24
CA ILE A 467 20.21 4.04 9.63
C ILE A 467 20.04 4.20 8.11
N ARG A 468 19.34 5.25 7.65
CA ARG A 468 19.16 5.54 6.22
C ARG A 468 20.48 5.78 5.51
N ASP A 469 21.32 6.66 6.05
CA ASP A 469 22.64 7.00 5.49
C ASP A 469 23.52 5.76 5.33
N TRP A 470 23.56 4.90 6.36
CA TRP A 470 24.37 3.70 6.34
C TRP A 470 23.84 2.67 5.34
N ALA A 471 22.52 2.50 5.25
CA ALA A 471 21.89 1.61 4.28
C ALA A 471 22.19 2.06 2.84
N GLY A 472 22.08 3.36 2.56
CA GLY A 472 22.44 3.95 1.27
C GLY A 472 23.93 3.75 0.94
N ALA A 473 24.83 4.04 1.89
CA ALA A 473 26.27 3.84 1.71
C ALA A 473 26.65 2.37 1.45
N ARG A 474 25.95 1.40 2.05
CA ARG A 474 26.18 -0.03 1.81
C ARG A 474 25.75 -0.46 0.40
N GLN A 475 24.62 0.04 -0.09
CA GLN A 475 24.20 -0.22 -1.48
C GLN A 475 25.21 0.31 -2.49
N HIS A 476 25.92 1.40 -2.15
CA HIS A 476 27.05 1.90 -2.94
C HIS A 476 28.35 1.07 -2.78
N ALA A 477 28.59 0.45 -1.62
CA ALA A 477 29.81 -0.35 -1.38
C ALA A 477 29.77 -1.76 -2.01
N THR A 478 28.59 -2.37 -2.15
CA THR A 478 28.42 -3.66 -2.85
C THR A 478 28.40 -3.52 -4.38
N ASN A 479 28.21 -2.29 -4.88
CA ASN A 479 28.33 -1.92 -6.29
C ASN A 479 29.56 -1.01 -6.49
N LYS A 480 30.78 -1.55 -6.38
CA LYS A 480 31.96 -0.82 -6.90
C LYS A 480 32.02 -0.93 -8.42
N PRO A 481 32.07 0.21 -9.12
CA PRO A 481 33.20 0.46 -10.00
C PRO A 481 33.97 1.73 -9.60
N PHE A 482 35.00 2.01 -10.38
CA PHE A 482 36.14 2.90 -10.17
C PHE A 482 35.88 4.24 -9.46
N ILE A 483 36.87 4.63 -8.65
CA ILE A 483 36.99 5.93 -7.98
C ILE A 483 37.08 7.03 -9.05
N SER A 484 36.10 7.94 -9.07
CA SER A 484 36.24 9.29 -9.65
C SER A 484 36.23 10.32 -8.51
N ARG A 485 37.16 11.27 -8.58
CA ARG A 485 37.33 12.37 -7.62
C ARG A 485 36.34 13.49 -7.97
N ASN A 486 35.22 13.56 -7.24
CA ASN A 486 34.53 14.77 -6.77
C ASN A 486 33.18 14.37 -6.13
N PRO A 487 32.68 15.07 -5.11
CA PRO A 487 31.40 14.73 -4.47
C PRO A 487 30.25 15.10 -5.42
N PRO A 488 29.28 14.21 -5.73
CA PRO A 488 28.17 14.60 -6.57
C PRO A 488 27.15 15.38 -5.76
N MET A 489 26.82 16.58 -6.23
CA MET A 489 25.57 17.25 -5.90
C MET A 489 24.43 16.31 -6.28
N THR A 490 23.54 16.00 -5.33
CA THR A 490 22.38 15.12 -5.51
C THR A 490 21.32 15.82 -6.37
N GLN A 491 21.49 15.77 -7.69
CA GLN A 491 20.52 16.30 -8.63
C GLN A 491 19.48 15.23 -8.97
N LYS A 492 18.22 15.47 -8.56
CA LYS A 492 17.07 14.62 -8.92
C LYS A 492 16.73 14.75 -10.40
N ILE A 493 16.10 13.71 -10.95
CA ILE A 493 15.63 13.65 -12.33
C ILE A 493 14.17 14.09 -12.38
N VAL A 494 13.78 14.92 -13.35
CA VAL A 494 12.37 15.24 -13.60
C VAL A 494 11.80 14.28 -14.63
N PRO A 495 10.87 13.38 -14.28
CA PRO A 495 10.24 12.49 -15.25
C PRO A 495 9.32 13.30 -16.16
N VAL A 496 9.41 13.07 -17.46
CA VAL A 496 8.49 13.60 -18.47
C VAL A 496 7.83 12.43 -19.20
N ILE A 497 6.55 12.19 -18.90
CA ILE A 497 5.81 11.04 -19.42
C ILE A 497 4.93 11.48 -20.60
N MET A 498 5.18 10.90 -21.77
CA MET A 498 4.45 11.15 -23.01
C MET A 498 3.22 10.24 -23.09
N ALA A 499 2.02 10.82 -22.98
CA ALA A 499 0.75 10.10 -22.89
C ALA A 499 -0.34 10.64 -23.85
N GLY A 500 0.04 11.31 -24.93
CA GLY A 500 -0.88 11.88 -25.93
C GLY A 500 -1.27 10.96 -27.09
N GLY A 501 -0.65 9.79 -27.22
CA GLY A 501 -0.91 8.86 -28.33
C GLY A 501 -2.29 8.21 -28.25
N LYS A 502 -2.95 7.97 -29.40
CA LYS A 502 -4.26 7.30 -29.45
C LYS A 502 -4.17 5.76 -29.52
N GLY A 503 -3.09 5.22 -30.08
CA GLY A 503 -2.72 3.79 -30.03
C GLY A 503 -3.84 2.79 -30.36
N THR A 504 -4.28 2.71 -31.63
CA THR A 504 -5.48 1.93 -32.05
C THR A 504 -5.21 0.48 -32.51
N ARG A 505 -3.96 0.00 -32.45
CA ARG A 505 -3.58 -1.33 -32.96
C ARG A 505 -3.96 -2.50 -32.03
N LEU A 506 -4.39 -2.20 -30.80
CA LEU A 506 -4.90 -3.17 -29.83
C LEU A 506 -6.44 -3.15 -29.78
N TRP A 507 -7.08 -2.98 -30.94
CA TRP A 507 -8.53 -3.08 -31.08
C TRP A 507 -8.98 -4.53 -30.83
N PRO A 508 -10.10 -4.79 -30.13
CA PRO A 508 -11.22 -3.89 -29.83
C PRO A 508 -11.12 -3.12 -28.52
N LEU A 509 -10.12 -3.43 -27.68
CA LEU A 509 -9.95 -2.78 -26.38
C LEU A 509 -9.48 -1.33 -26.55
N SER A 510 -8.45 -1.09 -27.37
CA SER A 510 -7.99 0.27 -27.67
C SER A 510 -8.83 0.93 -28.76
N ARG A 511 -9.27 2.16 -28.52
CA ARG A 511 -10.02 3.00 -29.47
C ARG A 511 -9.53 4.44 -29.42
N ALA A 512 -10.00 5.29 -30.33
CA ALA A 512 -9.58 6.69 -30.38
C ALA A 512 -9.81 7.43 -29.05
N THR A 513 -10.90 7.13 -28.33
CA THR A 513 -11.21 7.71 -27.01
C THR A 513 -10.75 6.88 -25.81
N ALA A 514 -10.18 5.70 -26.03
CA ALA A 514 -9.58 4.85 -25.00
C ALA A 514 -8.21 4.34 -25.47
N PRO A 515 -7.16 5.15 -25.31
CA PRO A 515 -5.81 4.78 -25.72
C PRO A 515 -5.24 3.61 -24.93
N LYS A 516 -4.41 2.80 -25.60
CA LYS A 516 -3.77 1.62 -25.01
C LYS A 516 -3.08 1.88 -23.67
N GLN A 517 -2.40 3.01 -23.48
CA GLN A 517 -1.64 3.28 -22.26
C GLN A 517 -2.53 3.39 -21.00
N PHE A 518 -3.83 3.65 -21.17
CA PHE A 518 -4.81 3.78 -20.09
C PHE A 518 -5.68 2.54 -19.93
N ILE A 519 -5.38 1.44 -20.64
CA ILE A 519 -6.13 0.19 -20.61
C ILE A 519 -5.32 -0.86 -19.84
N GLN A 520 -6.01 -1.66 -19.03
CA GLN A 520 -5.47 -2.86 -18.41
C GLN A 520 -5.50 -3.99 -19.45
N PHE A 521 -4.35 -4.61 -19.75
CA PHE A 521 -4.30 -5.77 -20.66
C PHE A 521 -3.97 -7.05 -19.90
N VAL A 522 -2.93 -7.00 -19.06
CA VAL A 522 -2.48 -8.10 -18.21
C VAL A 522 -2.25 -7.51 -16.82
N GLY A 523 -2.74 -8.18 -15.78
CA GLY A 523 -2.64 -7.69 -14.40
C GLY A 523 -3.69 -6.64 -14.03
N ASP A 524 -3.44 -5.90 -12.95
CA ASP A 524 -4.36 -4.92 -12.34
C ASP A 524 -3.99 -3.45 -12.61
N LYS A 525 -2.99 -3.21 -13.47
CA LYS A 525 -2.44 -1.87 -13.77
C LYS A 525 -2.47 -1.57 -15.25
N THR A 526 -2.51 -0.28 -15.56
CA THR A 526 -2.30 0.22 -16.92
C THR A 526 -0.82 0.50 -17.15
N LEU A 527 -0.37 0.51 -18.41
CA LEU A 527 1.03 0.85 -18.74
C LEU A 527 1.42 2.25 -18.26
N PHE A 528 0.45 3.18 -18.26
CA PHE A 528 0.65 4.52 -17.70
C PHE A 528 0.88 4.47 -16.18
N GLN A 529 0.09 3.69 -15.44
CA GLN A 529 0.27 3.52 -13.99
C GLN A 529 1.60 2.86 -13.65
N GLU A 530 2.00 1.83 -14.39
CA GLU A 530 3.31 1.19 -14.23
C GLU A 530 4.46 2.18 -14.50
N THR A 531 4.30 3.05 -15.51
CA THR A 531 5.28 4.09 -15.81
C THR A 531 5.38 5.13 -14.70
N LEU A 532 4.26 5.52 -14.08
CA LEU A 532 4.26 6.43 -12.93
C LEU A 532 4.94 5.81 -11.71
N GLU A 533 4.61 4.55 -11.38
CA GLU A 533 5.22 3.85 -10.25
C GLU A 533 6.73 3.68 -10.43
N ARG A 534 7.19 3.39 -11.66
CA ARG A 534 8.62 3.26 -12.01
C ARG A 534 9.44 4.52 -11.71
N VAL A 535 8.79 5.70 -11.70
CA VAL A 535 9.44 7.00 -11.42
C VAL A 535 8.94 7.66 -10.13
N SER A 536 8.40 6.87 -9.20
CA SER A 536 7.80 7.37 -7.95
C SER A 536 8.78 7.50 -6.77
N ASP A 537 10.03 7.01 -6.92
CA ASP A 537 11.06 7.11 -5.88
C ASP A 537 11.42 8.59 -5.62
N PRO A 538 11.07 9.14 -4.45
CA PRO A 538 11.29 10.56 -4.15
C PRO A 538 12.76 10.90 -3.89
N GLU A 539 13.66 9.93 -3.73
CA GLU A 539 15.10 10.17 -3.60
C GLU A 539 15.76 10.39 -4.97
N LEU A 540 15.26 9.70 -6.01
CA LEU A 540 15.79 9.76 -7.37
C LEU A 540 15.06 10.76 -8.26
N TYR A 541 13.75 10.91 -8.07
CA TYR A 541 12.86 11.64 -8.97
C TYR A 541 12.17 12.83 -8.30
N GLU A 542 11.95 13.87 -9.10
CA GLU A 542 10.93 14.89 -8.83
C GLU A 542 9.54 14.38 -9.27
N ALA A 543 8.48 15.10 -8.87
CA ALA A 543 7.13 14.78 -9.34
C ALA A 543 7.04 14.83 -10.89
N PRO A 544 6.37 13.87 -11.56
CA PRO A 544 6.34 13.80 -13.02
C PRO A 544 5.62 14.97 -13.69
N ILE A 545 6.14 15.41 -14.85
CA ILE A 545 5.38 16.19 -15.84
C ILE A 545 4.78 15.21 -16.84
N VAL A 546 3.45 15.24 -17.03
CA VAL A 546 2.78 14.38 -18.02
C VAL A 546 2.37 15.23 -19.21
N VAL A 547 2.81 14.87 -20.41
CA VAL A 547 2.42 15.52 -21.67
C VAL A 547 1.32 14.71 -22.34
N THR A 548 0.16 15.32 -22.56
CA THR A 548 -0.98 14.65 -23.19
C THR A 548 -1.83 15.65 -23.97
N ASN A 549 -2.96 15.22 -24.54
CA ASN A 549 -3.90 16.09 -25.23
C ASN A 549 -5.12 16.42 -24.34
N GLU A 550 -5.95 17.37 -24.79
CA GLU A 550 -7.14 17.81 -24.03
C GLU A 550 -8.10 16.63 -23.73
N GLU A 551 -8.25 15.66 -24.63
CA GLU A 551 -9.18 14.53 -24.49
C GLU A 551 -8.79 13.59 -23.32
N PHE A 552 -7.50 13.42 -23.04
CA PHE A 552 -7.00 12.45 -22.04
C PHE A 552 -6.61 13.06 -20.70
N ARG A 553 -6.73 14.38 -20.54
CA ARG A 553 -6.33 15.10 -19.31
C ARG A 553 -6.90 14.50 -18.02
N PHE A 554 -8.15 14.05 -18.05
CA PHE A 554 -8.80 13.45 -16.88
C PHE A 554 -8.38 12.01 -16.65
N LEU A 555 -8.10 11.23 -17.70
CA LEU A 555 -7.54 9.88 -17.55
C LEU A 555 -6.18 9.92 -16.85
N VAL A 556 -5.32 10.85 -17.28
CA VAL A 556 -4.01 11.08 -16.65
C VAL A 556 -4.16 11.44 -15.17
N ALA A 557 -4.98 12.44 -14.86
CA ALA A 557 -5.15 12.91 -13.48
C ALA A 557 -5.77 11.84 -12.56
N GLU A 558 -6.79 11.12 -13.03
CA GLU A 558 -7.44 10.07 -12.22
C GLU A 558 -6.52 8.87 -12.03
N GLN A 559 -5.85 8.36 -13.07
CA GLN A 559 -4.97 7.19 -12.93
C GLN A 559 -3.74 7.48 -12.05
N ALA A 560 -3.22 8.70 -12.05
CA ALA A 560 -2.19 9.12 -11.11
C ALA A 560 -2.72 9.16 -9.66
N ARG A 561 -3.94 9.68 -9.46
CA ARG A 561 -4.60 9.74 -8.15
C ARG A 561 -4.93 8.36 -7.59
N GLU A 562 -5.36 7.42 -8.43
CA GLU A 562 -5.59 6.02 -8.04
C GLU A 562 -4.34 5.37 -7.43
N ARG A 563 -3.14 5.80 -7.87
CA ARG A 563 -1.85 5.34 -7.34
C ARG A 563 -1.27 6.25 -6.27
N THR A 564 -1.98 7.31 -5.88
CA THR A 564 -1.53 8.31 -4.91
C THR A 564 -0.19 8.96 -5.30
N ILE A 565 0.07 9.11 -6.60
CA ILE A 565 1.31 9.71 -7.13
C ILE A 565 1.04 11.18 -7.48
N PRO A 566 1.72 12.15 -6.84
CA PRO A 566 1.57 13.56 -7.19
C PRO A 566 2.24 13.87 -8.53
N LEU A 567 1.59 14.69 -9.35
CA LEU A 567 2.14 15.19 -10.61
C LEU A 567 2.62 16.65 -10.43
N ALA A 568 3.73 17.00 -11.07
CA ALA A 568 4.20 18.40 -11.10
C ALA A 568 3.33 19.26 -12.03
N ALA A 569 2.94 18.71 -13.17
CA ALA A 569 2.05 19.35 -14.13
C ALA A 569 1.49 18.34 -15.14
N VAL A 570 0.30 18.61 -15.67
CA VAL A 570 -0.23 17.96 -16.86
C VAL A 570 -0.22 18.98 -18.01
N LEU A 571 0.71 18.81 -18.95
CA LEU A 571 0.91 19.69 -20.10
C LEU A 571 0.02 19.23 -21.26
N LEU A 572 -0.90 20.09 -21.70
CA LEU A 572 -1.90 19.78 -22.71
C LEU A 572 -1.52 20.35 -24.08
N GLU A 573 -1.29 19.44 -25.02
CA GLU A 573 -1.06 19.74 -26.44
C GLU A 573 -2.38 20.06 -27.15
N PRO A 574 -2.50 21.25 -27.78
CA PRO A 574 -3.72 21.65 -28.47
C PRO A 574 -3.86 21.01 -29.86
N VAL A 575 -2.74 20.55 -30.44
CA VAL A 575 -2.68 19.87 -31.74
C VAL A 575 -1.47 18.96 -31.77
N ALA A 576 -1.57 17.78 -32.39
CA ALA A 576 -0.43 16.88 -32.53
C ALA A 576 0.64 17.46 -33.46
N ARG A 577 1.90 17.46 -33.01
CA ARG A 577 3.09 17.93 -33.74
C ARG A 577 4.31 17.02 -33.58
N ASN A 578 4.05 15.70 -33.47
CA ASN A 578 5.08 14.68 -33.23
C ASN A 578 5.89 14.98 -31.94
N THR A 579 7.04 14.32 -31.72
CA THR A 579 7.68 14.34 -30.40
C THR A 579 8.55 15.57 -30.13
N ALA A 580 9.12 16.25 -31.13
CA ALA A 580 10.05 17.35 -30.88
C ALA A 580 9.38 18.56 -30.20
N ALA A 581 8.17 18.92 -30.63
CA ALA A 581 7.41 20.04 -30.06
C ALA A 581 7.03 19.79 -28.60
N ALA A 582 6.58 18.57 -28.29
CA ALA A 582 6.23 18.13 -26.95
C ALA A 582 7.45 18.11 -26.01
N VAL A 583 8.58 17.53 -26.47
CA VAL A 583 9.85 17.52 -25.73
C VAL A 583 10.31 18.94 -25.43
N ALA A 584 10.28 19.83 -26.43
CA ALA A 584 10.68 21.23 -26.24
C ALA A 584 9.77 21.95 -25.23
N ALA A 585 8.45 21.76 -25.30
CA ALA A 585 7.51 22.38 -24.38
C ALA A 585 7.68 21.86 -22.94
N ALA A 586 7.89 20.55 -22.78
CA ALA A 586 8.17 19.95 -21.48
C ALA A 586 9.51 20.43 -20.91
N ALA A 587 10.56 20.56 -21.73
CA ALA A 587 11.85 21.10 -21.30
C ALA A 587 11.74 22.57 -20.86
N THR A 588 10.99 23.41 -21.59
CA THR A 588 10.73 24.79 -21.18
C THR A 588 9.99 24.82 -19.84
N LEU A 589 8.93 24.02 -19.68
CA LEU A 589 8.19 23.97 -18.42
C LEU A 589 9.04 23.44 -17.25
N ALA A 590 9.86 22.41 -17.48
CA ALA A 590 10.78 21.87 -16.49
C ALA A 590 11.82 22.92 -16.07
N ALA A 591 12.33 23.73 -17.01
CA ALA A 591 13.21 24.85 -16.69
C ALA A 591 12.54 25.88 -15.78
N ASP A 592 11.26 26.19 -16.03
CA ASP A 592 10.48 27.16 -15.23
C ASP A 592 10.19 26.64 -13.82
N LEU A 593 9.94 25.33 -13.66
CA LEU A 593 9.58 24.71 -12.38
C LEU A 593 10.79 24.31 -11.53
N PHE A 594 11.83 23.73 -12.15
CA PHE A 594 12.94 23.07 -11.47
C PHE A 594 14.31 23.69 -11.79
N GLY A 595 14.35 24.71 -12.64
CA GLY A 595 15.58 25.41 -13.02
C GLY A 595 16.24 24.89 -14.29
N LYS A 596 16.97 25.77 -14.98
CA LYS A 596 17.54 25.53 -16.33
C LYS A 596 18.58 24.42 -16.40
N HIS A 597 19.20 24.08 -15.28
CA HIS A 597 20.22 23.02 -15.21
C HIS A 597 19.63 21.65 -14.87
N THR A 598 18.30 21.53 -14.72
CA THR A 598 17.65 20.25 -14.40
C THR A 598 17.88 19.19 -15.48
N ILE A 599 17.80 17.91 -15.09
CA ILE A 599 17.85 16.77 -15.99
C ILE A 599 16.44 16.21 -16.12
N ILE A 600 15.94 16.09 -17.35
CA ILE A 600 14.65 15.45 -17.64
C ILE A 600 14.86 14.04 -18.17
N GLN A 601 13.97 13.12 -17.79
CA GLN A 601 13.88 11.78 -18.40
C GLN A 601 12.59 11.66 -19.20
N MET A 602 12.71 11.56 -20.52
CA MET A 602 11.59 11.34 -21.42
C MET A 602 11.19 9.87 -21.43
N LEU A 603 9.93 9.59 -21.14
CA LEU A 603 9.37 8.25 -21.04
C LEU A 603 8.12 8.14 -21.92
N ALA A 604 7.99 7.05 -22.65
CA ALA A 604 6.72 6.68 -23.26
C ALA A 604 5.82 5.99 -22.22
N SER A 605 4.52 6.28 -22.25
CA SER A 605 3.53 5.71 -21.32
C SER A 605 3.05 4.31 -21.71
N ASP A 606 3.49 3.79 -22.86
CA ASP A 606 3.03 2.55 -23.48
C ASP A 606 4.13 1.49 -23.60
N HIS A 607 5.25 1.68 -22.91
CA HIS A 607 6.30 0.66 -22.79
C HIS A 607 6.05 -0.25 -21.58
N GLU A 608 6.15 -1.55 -21.82
CA GLU A 608 6.27 -2.53 -20.75
C GLU A 608 7.76 -2.69 -20.40
N ILE A 609 8.11 -2.41 -19.14
CA ILE A 609 9.50 -2.44 -18.67
C ILE A 609 9.55 -3.09 -17.29
N LEU A 610 10.41 -4.10 -17.14
CA LEU A 610 10.75 -4.64 -15.84
C LEU A 610 11.78 -3.74 -15.15
N ALA A 611 11.34 -2.96 -14.16
CA ALA A 611 12.18 -2.04 -13.40
C ALA A 611 12.98 -2.75 -12.29
N ASP A 612 13.88 -3.65 -12.68
CA ASP A 612 14.79 -4.34 -11.76
C ASP A 612 16.11 -3.55 -11.57
N LYS A 613 17.09 -4.17 -10.89
CA LYS A 613 18.42 -3.57 -10.68
C LYS A 613 19.08 -3.10 -11.98
N SER A 614 18.91 -3.84 -13.08
CA SER A 614 19.54 -3.50 -14.36
C SER A 614 18.95 -2.22 -14.96
N TYR A 615 17.64 -2.00 -14.83
CA TYR A 615 17.01 -0.74 -15.22
C TYR A 615 17.60 0.44 -14.46
N PHE A 616 17.65 0.38 -13.13
CA PHE A 616 18.14 1.49 -12.30
C PHE A 616 19.66 1.72 -12.46
N ASP A 617 20.45 0.67 -12.73
CA ASP A 617 21.87 0.83 -13.09
C ASP A 617 22.01 1.61 -14.42
N CYS A 618 21.18 1.32 -15.44
CA CYS A 618 21.14 2.11 -16.68
C CYS A 618 20.70 3.56 -16.45
N ILE A 619 19.70 3.80 -15.57
CA ILE A 619 19.25 5.16 -15.22
C ILE A 619 20.39 5.97 -14.59
N ARG A 620 21.17 5.36 -13.69
CA ARG A 620 22.33 6.02 -13.06
C ARG A 620 23.40 6.39 -14.09
N ILE A 621 23.77 5.45 -14.97
CA ILE A 621 24.74 5.71 -16.05
C ILE A 621 24.25 6.83 -16.95
N ALA A 622 22.97 6.81 -17.33
CA ALA A 622 22.37 7.85 -18.16
C ALA A 622 22.37 9.21 -17.48
N ARG A 623 22.08 9.27 -16.17
CA ARG A 623 22.10 10.50 -15.38
C ARG A 623 23.50 11.08 -15.30
N ASP A 624 24.49 10.25 -15.04
CA ASP A 624 25.89 10.69 -14.94
C ASP A 624 26.37 11.20 -16.32
N ALA A 625 26.02 10.50 -17.42
CA ALA A 625 26.30 10.98 -18.77
C ALA A 625 25.57 12.27 -19.15
N ALA A 626 24.31 12.42 -18.73
CA ALA A 626 23.57 13.66 -18.89
C ALA A 626 24.22 14.80 -18.09
N ALA A 627 24.64 14.56 -16.85
CA ALA A 627 25.36 15.56 -16.05
C ALA A 627 26.67 16.02 -16.73
N ASP A 628 27.32 15.15 -17.51
CA ASP A 628 28.48 15.48 -18.36
C ASP A 628 28.11 16.19 -19.69
N GLY A 629 26.85 16.63 -19.84
CA GLY A 629 26.34 17.37 -20.99
C GLY A 629 25.96 16.51 -22.20
N LYS A 630 25.74 15.20 -22.03
CA LYS A 630 25.31 14.31 -23.13
C LYS A 630 23.80 14.29 -23.30
N LEU A 631 23.36 14.06 -24.54
CA LEU A 631 21.97 13.73 -24.85
C LEU A 631 21.83 12.22 -24.93
N VAL A 632 21.27 11.60 -23.89
CA VAL A 632 21.36 10.15 -23.70
C VAL A 632 20.11 9.45 -24.21
N THR A 633 20.28 8.35 -24.93
CA THR A 633 19.22 7.37 -25.28
C THR A 633 19.58 5.98 -24.74
N PHE A 634 18.58 5.10 -24.63
CA PHE A 634 18.73 3.73 -24.13
C PHE A 634 18.64 2.74 -25.31
N GLY A 635 19.65 1.90 -25.44
CA GLY A 635 19.78 0.95 -26.54
C GLY A 635 19.38 -0.46 -26.15
N ILE A 636 18.32 -0.99 -26.76
CA ILE A 636 17.87 -2.38 -26.54
C ILE A 636 18.56 -3.31 -27.54
N THR A 637 18.98 -4.49 -27.09
CA THR A 637 19.64 -5.46 -27.98
C THR A 637 18.63 -6.00 -29.00
N PRO A 638 18.87 -5.85 -30.32
CA PRO A 638 17.96 -6.34 -31.35
C PRO A 638 17.90 -7.87 -31.34
N THR A 639 16.69 -8.42 -31.38
CA THR A 639 16.47 -9.87 -31.47
C THR A 639 16.01 -10.32 -32.86
N GLU A 640 15.58 -9.38 -33.70
CA GLU A 640 15.06 -9.61 -35.05
C GLU A 640 15.25 -8.34 -35.92
N PRO A 641 15.13 -8.43 -37.26
CA PRO A 641 15.19 -7.24 -38.12
C PRO A 641 13.85 -6.47 -38.07
N ALA A 642 13.69 -5.61 -37.06
CA ALA A 642 12.53 -4.74 -36.93
C ALA A 642 12.65 -3.48 -37.82
N THR A 643 11.67 -3.21 -38.67
CA THR A 643 11.62 -1.97 -39.50
C THR A 643 10.88 -0.81 -38.81
N GLY A 644 10.22 -1.10 -37.69
CA GLY A 644 9.47 -0.13 -36.89
C GLY A 644 10.31 0.68 -35.89
N TYR A 645 11.56 0.29 -35.66
CA TYR A 645 12.46 0.90 -34.68
C TYR A 645 13.64 1.61 -35.34
N GLY A 646 14.19 2.62 -34.67
CA GLY A 646 15.49 3.20 -35.02
C GLY A 646 16.64 2.30 -34.57
N TYR A 647 17.76 2.32 -35.29
CA TYR A 647 18.98 1.58 -34.98
C TYR A 647 20.11 2.55 -34.64
N ILE A 648 20.85 2.22 -33.58
CA ILE A 648 21.94 3.03 -33.04
C ILE A 648 23.22 2.19 -33.10
N GLU A 649 24.17 2.63 -33.90
CA GLU A 649 25.52 2.05 -33.96
C GLU A 649 26.34 2.57 -32.77
N ILE A 650 26.78 1.66 -31.91
CA ILE A 650 27.56 1.99 -30.73
C ILE A 650 28.97 2.46 -31.13
N GLY A 651 29.43 3.53 -30.51
CA GLY A 651 30.78 4.07 -30.66
C GLY A 651 31.66 3.84 -29.44
N ASP A 652 32.70 4.66 -29.31
CA ASP A 652 33.67 4.59 -28.21
C ASP A 652 32.99 4.71 -26.84
N ALA A 653 33.49 3.95 -25.87
CA ALA A 653 33.06 4.05 -24.48
C ALA A 653 33.39 5.42 -23.88
N LEU A 654 32.50 5.91 -23.02
CA LEU A 654 32.67 7.10 -22.20
C LEU A 654 33.01 6.69 -20.76
N GLU A 655 33.67 7.59 -20.01
CA GLU A 655 34.15 7.30 -18.63
C GLU A 655 33.02 6.93 -17.65
N ASN A 656 31.81 7.44 -17.89
CA ASN A 656 30.61 7.20 -17.08
C ASN A 656 29.88 5.87 -17.38
N GLY A 657 30.38 5.07 -18.32
CA GLY A 657 29.79 3.78 -18.70
C GLY A 657 28.77 3.85 -19.85
N ALA A 658 28.44 5.04 -20.35
CA ALA A 658 27.73 5.20 -21.62
C ALA A 658 28.71 5.07 -22.82
N HIS A 659 28.18 5.09 -24.03
CA HIS A 659 28.97 5.10 -25.26
C HIS A 659 28.57 6.26 -26.16
N LYS A 660 29.48 6.73 -27.02
CA LYS A 660 29.11 7.66 -28.09
C LYS A 660 28.18 6.97 -29.07
N VAL A 661 27.30 7.74 -29.71
CA VAL A 661 26.57 7.28 -30.89
C VAL A 661 27.44 7.52 -32.12
N LYS A 662 27.82 6.44 -32.82
CA LYS A 662 28.60 6.55 -34.07
C LYS A 662 27.69 6.89 -35.24
N ARG A 663 26.50 6.28 -35.28
CA ARG A 663 25.50 6.49 -36.31
C ARG A 663 24.12 6.18 -35.75
N PHE A 664 23.13 7.00 -36.10
CA PHE A 664 21.72 6.77 -35.80
C PHE A 664 20.98 6.62 -37.13
N VAL A 665 20.11 5.61 -37.25
CA VAL A 665 19.28 5.38 -38.44
C VAL A 665 17.84 5.09 -38.00
N GLU A 666 16.94 6.05 -38.19
CA GLU A 666 15.52 5.85 -37.89
C GLU A 666 14.83 4.95 -38.94
N LYS A 667 14.14 3.89 -38.49
CA LYS A 667 13.24 3.03 -39.28
C LYS A 667 13.81 2.59 -40.65
N PRO A 668 14.91 1.82 -40.67
CA PRO A 668 15.49 1.34 -41.91
C PRO A 668 14.56 0.35 -42.64
N ALA A 669 14.71 0.26 -43.96
CA ALA A 669 14.10 -0.81 -44.75
C ALA A 669 14.62 -2.19 -44.30
N LEU A 670 13.84 -3.25 -44.54
CA LEU A 670 14.11 -4.62 -44.05
C LEU A 670 15.53 -5.10 -44.38
N GLU A 671 15.97 -4.96 -45.63
CA GLU A 671 17.32 -5.35 -46.07
C GLU A 671 18.44 -4.68 -45.25
N LYS A 672 18.25 -3.40 -44.89
CA LYS A 672 19.21 -2.65 -44.07
C LYS A 672 19.16 -3.09 -42.60
N ALA A 673 17.97 -3.42 -42.08
CA ALA A 673 17.82 -3.94 -40.73
C ALA A 673 18.48 -5.32 -40.57
N GLU A 674 18.32 -6.20 -41.56
CA GLU A 674 19.00 -7.51 -41.63
C GLU A 674 20.52 -7.34 -41.67
N GLN A 675 21.02 -6.40 -42.50
CA GLN A 675 22.44 -6.11 -42.57
C GLN A 675 22.98 -5.58 -41.23
N MET A 676 22.29 -4.63 -40.58
CA MET A 676 22.71 -4.09 -39.27
C MET A 676 22.73 -5.17 -38.18
N LEU A 677 21.76 -6.09 -38.20
CA LEU A 677 21.73 -7.21 -37.27
C LEU A 677 22.92 -8.17 -37.50
N ALA A 678 23.27 -8.43 -38.77
CA ALA A 678 24.40 -9.28 -39.14
C ALA A 678 25.75 -8.65 -38.81
N ASP A 679 25.91 -7.33 -39.02
CA ASP A 679 27.13 -6.59 -38.74
C ASP A 679 27.44 -6.49 -37.23
N GLY A 680 26.41 -6.54 -36.38
CA GLY A 680 26.52 -6.43 -34.93
C GLY A 680 26.88 -5.02 -34.43
N GLY A 681 26.81 -4.79 -33.12
CA GLY A 681 27.09 -3.46 -32.54
C GLY A 681 25.99 -2.42 -32.75
N PHE A 682 24.80 -2.85 -33.17
CA PHE A 682 23.61 -2.01 -33.28
C PHE A 682 22.62 -2.30 -32.15
N TYR A 683 21.93 -1.26 -31.69
CA TYR A 683 20.88 -1.32 -30.70
C TYR A 683 19.60 -0.67 -31.22
N TRP A 684 18.44 -1.19 -30.84
CA TRP A 684 17.18 -0.50 -31.06
C TRP A 684 17.09 0.74 -30.18
N ASN A 685 16.65 1.85 -30.76
CA ASN A 685 16.28 3.06 -30.02
C ASN A 685 15.03 2.76 -29.19
N SER A 686 15.13 2.78 -27.87
CA SER A 686 14.00 2.49 -26.99
C SER A 686 12.97 3.63 -26.92
N GLY A 687 13.26 4.80 -27.50
CA GLY A 687 12.43 6.00 -27.37
C GLY A 687 12.42 6.63 -25.96
N ILE A 688 13.28 6.13 -25.06
CA ILE A 688 13.52 6.71 -23.73
C ILE A 688 14.75 7.59 -23.86
N PHE A 689 14.68 8.80 -23.32
CA PHE A 689 15.80 9.74 -23.37
C PHE A 689 16.08 10.36 -22.01
N MET A 690 17.31 10.79 -21.80
CA MET A 690 17.69 11.60 -20.65
C MET A 690 18.50 12.80 -21.11
N PHE A 691 17.99 13.99 -20.80
CA PHE A 691 18.51 15.24 -21.34
C PHE A 691 18.73 16.26 -20.23
N PRO A 692 19.90 16.92 -20.20
CA PRO A 692 20.06 18.19 -19.49
C PRO A 692 19.26 19.26 -20.21
N VAL A 693 18.39 19.97 -19.49
CA VAL A 693 17.48 20.95 -20.11
C VAL A 693 18.24 22.07 -20.82
N ALA A 694 19.34 22.53 -20.23
CA ALA A 694 20.21 23.55 -20.84
C ALA A 694 20.80 23.08 -22.18
N GLU A 695 21.35 21.87 -22.23
CA GLU A 695 21.96 21.32 -23.45
C GLU A 695 20.93 21.03 -24.52
N LEU A 696 19.80 20.40 -24.16
CA LEU A 696 18.70 20.17 -25.10
C LEU A 696 18.18 21.48 -25.71
N THR A 697 18.05 22.53 -24.90
CA THR A 697 17.61 23.85 -25.37
C THR A 697 18.62 24.45 -26.35
N ALA A 698 19.93 24.31 -26.09
CA ALA A 698 20.98 24.78 -26.99
C ALA A 698 20.96 24.01 -28.33
N GLU A 699 20.83 22.68 -28.29
CA GLU A 699 20.77 21.84 -29.48
C GLU A 699 19.50 22.12 -30.31
N LEU A 700 18.35 22.34 -29.65
CA LEU A 700 17.12 22.79 -30.31
C LEU A 700 17.30 24.17 -30.95
N GLN A 701 18.01 25.10 -30.31
CA GLN A 701 18.29 26.41 -30.88
C GLN A 701 19.17 26.34 -32.14
N GLU A 702 20.08 25.36 -32.21
CA GLU A 702 20.97 25.14 -33.36
C GLU A 702 20.27 24.40 -34.51
N TYR A 703 19.65 23.25 -34.23
CA TYR A 703 19.15 22.35 -35.27
C TYR A 703 17.65 22.46 -35.56
N ALA A 704 16.86 23.02 -34.64
CA ALA A 704 15.40 23.15 -34.76
C ALA A 704 14.84 24.44 -34.13
N PRO A 705 15.36 25.64 -34.47
CA PRO A 705 15.02 26.89 -33.80
C PRO A 705 13.52 27.23 -33.85
N ASP A 706 12.83 26.84 -34.91
CA ASP A 706 11.38 27.06 -35.05
C ASP A 706 10.56 26.21 -34.07
N VAL A 707 11.01 24.99 -33.74
CA VAL A 707 10.39 24.14 -32.71
C VAL A 707 10.54 24.81 -31.35
N LEU A 708 11.77 25.22 -30.98
CA LEU A 708 12.03 25.87 -29.70
C LEU A 708 11.23 27.16 -29.53
N LYS A 709 11.20 27.99 -30.58
CA LYS A 709 10.47 29.26 -30.59
C LYS A 709 8.96 29.06 -30.45
N ALA A 710 8.38 28.07 -31.15
CA ALA A 710 6.96 27.76 -31.05
C ALA A 710 6.61 27.24 -29.65
N ALA A 711 7.35 26.24 -29.16
CA ALA A 711 7.13 25.62 -27.86
C ALA A 711 7.30 26.62 -26.70
N SER A 712 8.41 27.38 -26.68
CA SER A 712 8.68 28.34 -25.60
C SER A 712 7.64 29.45 -25.53
N LYS A 713 7.20 29.95 -26.70
CA LYS A 713 6.11 30.94 -26.74
C LYS A 713 4.77 30.34 -26.28
N ALA A 714 4.47 29.11 -26.69
CA ALA A 714 3.25 28.42 -26.29
C ALA A 714 3.19 28.20 -24.78
N VAL A 715 4.31 27.85 -24.14
CA VAL A 715 4.44 27.72 -22.68
C VAL A 715 4.31 29.07 -21.99
N SER A 716 4.96 30.13 -22.50
CA SER A 716 4.90 31.47 -21.89
C SER A 716 3.50 32.10 -21.91
N LYS A 717 2.66 31.69 -22.87
CA LYS A 717 1.27 32.14 -23.02
C LYS A 717 0.25 31.09 -22.56
N ALA A 718 0.72 30.01 -21.94
CA ALA A 718 -0.15 28.94 -21.50
C ALA A 718 -1.14 29.45 -20.44
N SER A 719 -2.37 28.92 -20.51
CA SER A 719 -3.34 29.09 -19.43
C SER A 719 -3.21 27.94 -18.44
N ARG A 720 -3.30 28.25 -17.15
CA ARG A 720 -3.20 27.26 -16.07
C ARG A 720 -4.52 27.21 -15.33
N ASP A 721 -5.12 26.02 -15.24
CA ASP A 721 -6.25 25.76 -14.35
C ASP A 721 -6.01 24.44 -13.60
N LEU A 722 -6.29 24.41 -12.29
CA LEU A 722 -6.05 23.22 -11.45
C LEU A 722 -4.61 22.67 -11.67
N ASP A 723 -4.50 21.40 -12.08
CA ASP A 723 -3.24 20.69 -12.37
C ASP A 723 -2.84 20.77 -13.87
N PHE A 724 -3.62 21.46 -14.71
CA PHE A 724 -3.47 21.51 -16.16
C PHE A 724 -2.77 22.77 -16.64
N THR A 725 -1.79 22.59 -17.53
CA THR A 725 -1.15 23.67 -18.30
C THR A 725 -1.54 23.53 -19.76
N ARG A 726 -2.45 24.38 -20.25
CA ARG A 726 -2.88 24.39 -21.66
C ARG A 726 -1.98 25.31 -22.47
N LEU A 727 -1.24 24.72 -23.39
CA LEU A 727 -0.37 25.46 -24.30
C LEU A 727 -1.20 26.36 -25.22
N ASP A 728 -0.68 27.55 -25.52
CA ASP A 728 -1.30 28.45 -26.50
C ASP A 728 -1.32 27.79 -27.89
N ALA A 729 -2.53 27.58 -28.41
CA ALA A 729 -2.78 26.86 -29.65
C ALA A 729 -2.14 27.54 -30.87
N ASP A 730 -2.23 28.86 -30.97
CA ASP A 730 -1.74 29.63 -32.13
C ASP A 730 -0.22 29.59 -32.25
N HIS A 731 0.49 29.51 -31.13
CA HIS A 731 1.95 29.43 -31.13
C HIS A 731 2.41 27.98 -31.28
N PHE A 732 1.79 27.03 -30.58
CA PHE A 732 2.16 25.62 -30.66
C PHE A 732 1.94 25.04 -32.05
N ALA A 733 0.82 25.38 -32.71
CA ALA A 733 0.49 24.90 -34.05
C ALA A 733 1.49 25.33 -35.14
N LYS A 734 2.32 26.35 -34.88
CA LYS A 734 3.40 26.81 -35.78
C LYS A 734 4.66 25.96 -35.68
N SER A 735 4.78 25.09 -34.67
CA SER A 735 5.90 24.16 -34.59
C SER A 735 5.87 23.21 -35.81
N PRO A 736 7.03 22.93 -36.42
CA PRO A 736 7.16 21.83 -37.38
C PRO A 736 6.67 20.50 -36.78
N ASP A 737 6.05 19.67 -37.61
CA ASP A 737 5.61 18.32 -37.27
C ASP A 737 6.75 17.32 -37.51
N ILE A 738 7.64 17.20 -36.52
CA ILE A 738 8.91 16.45 -36.63
C ILE A 738 9.22 15.70 -35.32
N SER A 739 9.81 14.50 -35.41
CA SER A 739 10.25 13.77 -34.22
C SER A 739 11.54 14.33 -33.64
N ILE A 740 11.78 14.09 -32.35
CA ILE A 740 13.01 14.47 -31.67
C ILE A 740 14.25 13.80 -32.30
N ASP A 741 14.08 12.59 -32.85
CA ASP A 741 15.15 11.84 -33.50
C ASP A 741 15.68 12.58 -34.73
N TYR A 742 14.80 12.99 -35.65
CA TYR A 742 15.17 13.79 -36.83
C TYR A 742 15.54 15.24 -36.51
N ALA A 743 14.91 15.82 -35.49
CA ALA A 743 15.17 17.19 -35.09
C ALA A 743 16.58 17.34 -34.50
N ILE A 744 17.00 16.38 -33.66
CA ILE A 744 18.20 16.49 -32.83
C ILE A 744 19.09 15.24 -32.91
N MET A 745 18.59 14.04 -32.57
CA MET A 745 19.45 12.89 -32.29
C MET A 745 20.27 12.41 -33.49
N GLU A 746 19.76 12.54 -34.72
CA GLU A 746 20.52 12.22 -35.94
C GLU A 746 21.61 13.24 -36.29
N LYS A 747 21.54 14.45 -35.74
CA LYS A 747 22.42 15.58 -36.12
C LYS A 747 23.45 15.95 -35.06
N THR A 748 23.09 15.76 -33.79
CA THR A 748 23.91 16.19 -32.66
C THR A 748 25.18 15.35 -32.51
N SER A 749 26.29 16.02 -32.19
CA SER A 749 27.54 15.35 -31.79
C SER A 749 27.58 14.95 -30.31
N LYS A 750 26.55 15.32 -29.53
CA LYS A 750 26.45 15.06 -28.09
C LYS A 750 25.66 13.81 -27.74
N ALA A 751 25.14 13.08 -28.74
CA ALA A 751 24.39 11.86 -28.52
C ALA A 751 25.24 10.78 -27.84
N ALA A 752 24.68 10.19 -26.78
CA ALA A 752 25.24 9.03 -26.10
C ALA A 752 24.18 7.93 -25.97
N ILE A 753 24.64 6.69 -25.93
CA ILE A 753 23.79 5.50 -25.77
C ILE A 753 24.20 4.74 -24.51
N VAL A 754 23.21 4.28 -23.75
CA VAL A 754 23.39 3.30 -22.67
C VAL A 754 22.85 1.95 -23.14
N PRO A 755 23.72 0.95 -23.39
CA PRO A 755 23.30 -0.42 -23.63
C PRO A 755 22.45 -0.93 -22.45
N SER A 756 21.25 -1.39 -22.76
CA SER A 756 20.19 -1.59 -21.79
C SER A 756 19.70 -3.05 -21.83
N PRO A 757 20.14 -3.91 -20.89
CA PRO A 757 19.78 -5.33 -20.88
C PRO A 757 18.42 -5.60 -20.22
N PHE A 758 17.77 -4.59 -19.65
CA PHE A 758 16.46 -4.75 -19.03
C PHE A 758 15.40 -5.15 -20.06
N LYS A 759 14.39 -5.90 -19.61
CA LYS A 759 13.26 -6.27 -20.47
C LYS A 759 12.48 -5.02 -20.87
N TRP A 760 12.30 -4.83 -22.17
CA TRP A 760 11.58 -3.71 -22.77
C TRP A 760 10.72 -4.23 -23.92
N SER A 761 9.48 -3.75 -24.01
CA SER A 761 8.59 -4.00 -25.13
C SER A 761 7.76 -2.76 -25.43
N ASP A 762 7.76 -2.31 -26.68
CA ASP A 762 6.77 -1.34 -27.18
C ASP A 762 5.45 -2.07 -27.42
N MET A 763 4.48 -1.85 -26.53
CA MET A 763 3.21 -2.57 -26.54
C MET A 763 2.32 -2.11 -27.71
N GLY A 764 2.57 -2.63 -28.91
CA GLY A 764 1.97 -2.15 -30.16
C GLY A 764 1.13 -3.17 -30.93
N SER A 765 1.06 -4.42 -30.50
CA SER A 765 0.35 -5.51 -31.17
C SER A 765 -0.08 -6.61 -30.20
N TRP A 766 -1.06 -7.44 -30.58
CA TRP A 766 -1.51 -8.56 -29.74
C TRP A 766 -0.44 -9.63 -29.55
N ASP A 767 0.46 -9.82 -30.52
CA ASP A 767 1.64 -10.68 -30.38
C ASP A 767 2.54 -10.20 -29.23
N ALA A 768 2.76 -8.88 -29.10
CA ALA A 768 3.53 -8.32 -28.00
C ALA A 768 2.86 -8.60 -26.63
N VAL A 769 1.53 -8.49 -26.54
CA VAL A 769 0.77 -8.80 -25.31
C VAL A 769 0.87 -10.29 -24.96
N TRP A 770 0.80 -11.18 -25.95
CA TRP A 770 0.98 -12.62 -25.73
C TRP A 770 2.42 -12.99 -25.33
N LYS A 771 3.42 -12.26 -25.83
CA LYS A 771 4.83 -12.45 -25.47
C LYS A 771 5.11 -12.08 -24.01
N SER A 772 4.39 -11.11 -23.45
CA SER A 772 4.58 -10.70 -22.06
C SER A 772 3.66 -11.39 -21.04
N GLY A 773 2.50 -11.89 -21.49
CA GLY A 773 1.57 -12.60 -20.61
C GLY A 773 2.11 -13.92 -20.06
N ALA A 774 1.66 -14.28 -18.85
CA ALA A 774 1.92 -15.59 -18.27
C ALA A 774 1.18 -16.68 -19.06
N ARG A 775 1.91 -17.73 -19.47
CA ARG A 775 1.40 -18.79 -20.34
C ARG A 775 1.01 -20.03 -19.53
N ASP A 776 -0.05 -20.69 -19.95
CA ASP A 776 -0.42 -22.04 -19.48
C ASP A 776 0.48 -23.13 -20.10
N ASP A 777 0.27 -24.40 -19.70
CA ASP A 777 1.00 -25.56 -20.21
C ASP A 777 0.87 -25.78 -21.74
N ASN A 778 -0.13 -25.16 -22.38
CA ASN A 778 -0.38 -25.22 -23.81
C ASN A 778 0.10 -23.96 -24.54
N GLY A 779 0.78 -23.04 -23.85
CA GLY A 779 1.30 -21.79 -24.41
C GLY A 779 0.26 -20.68 -24.57
N ASN A 780 -0.94 -20.82 -24.01
CA ASN A 780 -1.97 -19.79 -24.10
C ASN A 780 -1.80 -18.72 -23.01
N VAL A 781 -2.13 -17.49 -23.37
CA VAL A 781 -2.36 -16.39 -22.42
C VAL A 781 -3.87 -16.15 -22.35
N ALA A 782 -4.47 -16.40 -21.19
CA ALA A 782 -5.93 -16.39 -21.03
C ALA A 782 -6.35 -15.58 -19.79
N ALA A 783 -7.33 -14.68 -19.95
CA ALA A 783 -7.91 -13.91 -18.84
C ALA A 783 -8.91 -14.74 -18.01
N ALA A 784 -9.25 -14.30 -16.79
CA ALA A 784 -10.11 -15.06 -15.86
C ALA A 784 -11.51 -15.42 -16.42
N ASN A 785 -12.10 -14.58 -17.27
CA ASN A 785 -13.42 -14.79 -17.88
C ASN A 785 -13.33 -15.56 -19.21
N THR A 786 -12.50 -16.60 -19.26
CA THR A 786 -12.28 -17.40 -20.46
C THR A 786 -12.30 -18.90 -20.15
N THR A 787 -12.74 -19.70 -21.12
CA THR A 787 -12.66 -21.16 -21.09
C THR A 787 -11.94 -21.62 -22.34
N VAL A 788 -10.78 -22.24 -22.16
CA VAL A 788 -9.90 -22.64 -23.25
C VAL A 788 -9.76 -24.16 -23.23
N VAL A 789 -10.14 -24.83 -24.33
CA VAL A 789 -10.16 -26.30 -24.44
C VAL A 789 -9.45 -26.74 -25.71
N ASN A 790 -8.41 -27.57 -25.60
CA ASN A 790 -7.64 -28.04 -26.76
C ASN A 790 -7.11 -26.89 -27.67
N THR A 791 -6.77 -25.75 -27.08
CA THR A 791 -6.23 -24.59 -27.80
C THR A 791 -4.77 -24.37 -27.39
N ARG A 792 -3.92 -23.88 -28.30
CA ARG A 792 -2.47 -23.74 -28.09
C ARG A 792 -1.95 -22.40 -28.60
N ASN A 793 -0.90 -21.88 -27.97
CA ASN A 793 -0.17 -20.67 -28.39
C ASN A 793 -1.08 -19.45 -28.68
N SER A 794 -2.22 -19.35 -28.00
CA SER A 794 -3.23 -18.33 -28.29
C SER A 794 -3.30 -17.24 -27.23
N LEU A 795 -3.76 -16.06 -27.64
CA LEU A 795 -4.17 -14.99 -26.73
C LEU A 795 -5.70 -14.94 -26.66
N VAL A 796 -6.26 -15.15 -25.47
CA VAL A 796 -7.72 -15.09 -25.23
C VAL A 796 -8.01 -14.09 -24.13
N MET A 797 -8.66 -12.99 -24.46
CA MET A 797 -8.86 -11.86 -23.54
C MET A 797 -10.23 -11.23 -23.70
N THR A 798 -10.86 -10.82 -22.60
CA THR A 798 -12.18 -10.20 -22.63
C THR A 798 -12.37 -9.15 -21.55
N HIS A 799 -12.90 -7.99 -21.93
CA HIS A 799 -13.44 -6.95 -21.06
C HIS A 799 -14.97 -6.92 -21.21
N GLY A 800 -15.63 -7.99 -20.78
CA GLY A 800 -17.08 -8.09 -20.85
C GLY A 800 -17.57 -9.53 -20.82
N VAL A 801 -17.97 -10.04 -21.98
CA VAL A 801 -18.58 -11.38 -22.12
C VAL A 801 -17.59 -12.50 -21.82
N HIS A 802 -18.08 -13.64 -21.35
CA HIS A 802 -17.27 -14.85 -21.20
C HIS A 802 -16.87 -15.39 -22.59
N LEU A 803 -15.59 -15.69 -22.80
CA LEU A 803 -15.12 -16.29 -24.07
C LEU A 803 -14.83 -17.78 -23.90
N ALA A 804 -15.44 -18.62 -24.76
CA ALA A 804 -15.11 -20.04 -24.86
C ALA A 804 -14.38 -20.31 -26.19
N VAL A 805 -13.14 -20.79 -26.14
CA VAL A 805 -12.28 -21.05 -27.30
C VAL A 805 -11.84 -22.51 -27.31
N GLN A 806 -12.21 -23.23 -28.36
CA GLN A 806 -11.93 -24.65 -28.48
C GLN A 806 -11.20 -25.01 -29.79
N GLY A 807 -10.12 -25.80 -29.68
CA GLY A 807 -9.48 -26.42 -30.84
C GLY A 807 -8.66 -25.48 -31.74
N MET A 808 -8.26 -24.31 -31.25
CA MET A 808 -7.54 -23.30 -32.04
C MET A 808 -6.03 -23.34 -31.78
N ASP A 809 -5.22 -22.84 -32.69
CA ASP A 809 -3.76 -22.71 -32.51
C ASP A 809 -3.28 -21.38 -33.12
N ASP A 810 -2.40 -20.67 -32.43
CA ASP A 810 -1.77 -19.41 -32.89
C ASP A 810 -2.77 -18.29 -33.27
N VAL A 811 -3.83 -18.13 -32.46
CA VAL A 811 -4.86 -17.10 -32.64
C VAL A 811 -4.94 -16.09 -31.49
N ALA A 812 -5.33 -14.86 -31.82
CA ALA A 812 -5.81 -13.86 -30.88
C ALA A 812 -7.35 -13.79 -30.94
N VAL A 813 -8.00 -13.98 -29.80
CA VAL A 813 -9.45 -13.85 -29.60
C VAL A 813 -9.68 -12.82 -28.50
N ILE A 814 -10.06 -11.61 -28.89
CA ILE A 814 -10.15 -10.46 -27.99
C ILE A 814 -11.56 -9.89 -28.01
N ALA A 815 -12.20 -9.72 -26.87
CA ALA A 815 -13.53 -9.11 -26.76
C ALA A 815 -13.52 -7.84 -25.90
N SER A 816 -14.17 -6.78 -26.40
CA SER A 816 -14.67 -5.66 -25.61
C SER A 816 -16.17 -5.89 -25.33
N GLU A 817 -16.81 -4.92 -24.67
CA GLU A 817 -18.23 -4.96 -24.33
C GLU A 817 -19.16 -5.05 -25.55
N ASP A 818 -18.70 -4.59 -26.71
CA ASP A 818 -19.51 -4.38 -27.92
C ASP A 818 -18.85 -4.92 -29.22
N ALA A 819 -17.64 -5.48 -29.17
CA ALA A 819 -16.95 -6.01 -30.33
C ALA A 819 -16.00 -7.18 -29.99
N VAL A 820 -15.82 -8.10 -30.94
CA VAL A 820 -14.89 -9.22 -30.82
C VAL A 820 -13.95 -9.21 -32.03
N TYR A 821 -12.64 -9.29 -31.77
CA TYR A 821 -11.60 -9.55 -32.75
C TYR A 821 -11.16 -11.00 -32.70
N VAL A 822 -11.05 -11.62 -33.88
CA VAL A 822 -10.47 -12.95 -34.05
C VAL A 822 -9.50 -12.89 -35.22
N GLY A 823 -8.26 -13.32 -35.02
CA GLY A 823 -7.28 -13.39 -36.10
C GLY A 823 -6.00 -14.15 -35.72
N PRO A 824 -5.15 -14.50 -36.70
CA PRO A 824 -3.84 -15.10 -36.43
C PRO A 824 -2.96 -14.17 -35.60
N LEU A 825 -2.27 -14.70 -34.59
CA LEU A 825 -1.45 -13.89 -33.68
C LEU A 825 -0.29 -13.21 -34.42
N LYS A 826 0.36 -13.94 -35.34
CA LYS A 826 1.44 -13.43 -36.21
C LYS A 826 1.08 -12.21 -37.07
N ASP A 827 -0.19 -12.04 -37.41
CA ASP A 827 -0.67 -10.95 -38.27
C ASP A 827 -1.21 -9.76 -37.45
N SER A 828 -1.11 -9.82 -36.12
CA SER A 828 -1.68 -8.81 -35.22
C SER A 828 -1.14 -7.39 -35.42
N GLN A 829 0.03 -7.22 -36.03
CA GLN A 829 0.55 -5.89 -36.41
C GLN A 829 -0.35 -5.19 -37.46
N ASN A 830 -1.12 -5.95 -38.24
CA ASN A 830 -1.98 -5.44 -39.32
C ASN A 830 -3.38 -5.00 -38.83
N VAL A 831 -3.71 -5.14 -37.54
CA VAL A 831 -5.00 -4.73 -36.96
C VAL A 831 -5.33 -3.26 -37.29
N GLY A 832 -4.32 -2.40 -37.39
CA GLY A 832 -4.52 -1.00 -37.79
C GLY A 832 -5.18 -0.82 -39.17
N GLN A 833 -5.02 -1.76 -40.10
CA GLN A 833 -5.71 -1.73 -41.40
C GLN A 833 -7.20 -2.06 -41.24
N LEU A 834 -7.52 -3.04 -40.39
CA LEU A 834 -8.91 -3.39 -40.05
C LEU A 834 -9.64 -2.21 -39.40
N VAL A 835 -8.98 -1.52 -38.45
CA VAL A 835 -9.54 -0.33 -37.80
C VAL A 835 -9.82 0.78 -38.80
N LYS A 836 -8.93 1.02 -39.78
CA LYS A 836 -9.18 1.98 -40.87
C LYS A 836 -10.41 1.61 -41.71
N MET A 837 -10.61 0.32 -41.97
CA MET A 837 -11.79 -0.16 -42.69
C MET A 837 -13.06 0.06 -41.88
N LEU A 838 -13.05 -0.26 -40.58
CA LEU A 838 -14.18 -0.01 -39.67
C LEU A 838 -14.53 1.49 -39.58
N ALA A 839 -13.52 2.36 -39.53
CA ALA A 839 -13.71 3.82 -39.51
C ALA A 839 -14.29 4.37 -40.83
N SER A 840 -14.13 3.67 -41.96
CA SER A 840 -14.54 4.18 -43.28
C SER A 840 -16.04 4.12 -43.55
N THR A 841 -16.83 3.41 -42.73
CA THR A 841 -18.29 3.31 -42.91
C THR A 841 -19.04 3.82 -41.69
N SER A 842 -20.10 4.61 -41.91
CA SER A 842 -20.87 5.20 -40.81
C SER A 842 -21.49 4.16 -39.87
N ALA A 843 -21.81 2.96 -40.37
CA ALA A 843 -22.38 1.88 -39.56
C ALA A 843 -21.37 1.29 -38.56
N THR A 844 -20.08 1.28 -38.91
CA THR A 844 -19.01 0.66 -38.11
C THR A 844 -18.05 1.65 -37.46
N ALA A 845 -18.08 2.93 -37.85
CA ALA A 845 -17.13 3.94 -37.38
C ALA A 845 -17.08 4.06 -35.85
N LYS A 846 -18.25 3.97 -35.21
CA LYS A 846 -18.36 3.99 -33.74
C LYS A 846 -17.50 2.93 -33.04
N PHE A 847 -17.29 1.76 -33.65
CA PHE A 847 -16.49 0.68 -33.06
C PHE A 847 -14.99 0.94 -33.14
N ALA A 848 -14.54 1.81 -34.06
CA ALA A 848 -13.14 2.23 -34.17
C ALA A 848 -12.84 3.45 -33.28
N GLU A 849 -13.82 4.34 -33.12
CA GLU A 849 -13.62 5.66 -32.51
C GLU A 849 -13.95 5.68 -31.01
N THR A 850 -15.13 5.19 -30.63
CA THR A 850 -15.72 5.45 -29.32
C THR A 850 -15.67 4.22 -28.43
N HIS A 851 -15.00 4.32 -27.29
CA HIS A 851 -15.06 3.31 -26.24
C HIS A 851 -16.37 3.41 -25.43
N PRO A 852 -17.02 2.29 -25.05
CA PRO A 852 -18.26 2.31 -24.27
C PRO A 852 -18.11 3.02 -22.92
N THR A 853 -16.96 2.86 -22.27
CA THR A 853 -16.62 3.53 -21.00
C THR A 853 -15.85 4.83 -21.22
N SER A 854 -16.25 5.89 -20.51
CA SER A 854 -15.63 7.21 -20.53
C SER A 854 -15.42 7.74 -19.10
N TYR A 855 -14.18 8.11 -18.77
CA TYR A 855 -13.81 8.60 -17.44
C TYR A 855 -13.88 10.14 -17.33
N ARG A 856 -14.19 10.64 -16.13
CA ARG A 856 -14.43 12.05 -15.81
C ARG A 856 -13.81 12.39 -14.44
N PRO A 857 -13.60 13.67 -14.09
CA PRO A 857 -13.05 14.10 -12.80
C PRO A 857 -13.81 13.63 -11.55
N TRP A 858 -15.06 13.24 -11.76
CA TRP A 858 -15.97 12.78 -10.72
C TRP A 858 -16.17 11.27 -10.73
N GLY A 859 -15.56 10.53 -11.66
CA GLY A 859 -15.77 9.09 -11.87
C GLY A 859 -15.85 8.76 -13.36
N GLY A 860 -17.03 8.37 -13.85
CA GLY A 860 -17.22 8.10 -15.28
C GLY A 860 -18.58 7.47 -15.59
N TYR A 861 -18.75 7.07 -16.84
CA TYR A 861 -19.92 6.29 -17.27
C TYR A 861 -19.55 5.24 -18.31
N THR A 862 -20.36 4.19 -18.40
CA THR A 862 -20.31 3.16 -19.45
C THR A 862 -21.64 3.11 -20.18
N SER A 863 -21.64 3.24 -21.50
CA SER A 863 -22.82 3.00 -22.34
C SER A 863 -23.08 1.50 -22.43
N ILE A 864 -24.23 1.06 -21.91
CA ILE A 864 -24.61 -0.36 -21.88
C ILE A 864 -25.44 -0.71 -23.11
N PHE A 865 -26.43 0.12 -23.43
CA PHE A 865 -27.36 -0.16 -24.52
C PHE A 865 -27.89 1.12 -25.14
N ASN A 866 -28.08 1.12 -26.46
CA ASN A 866 -28.60 2.24 -27.22
C ASN A 866 -29.71 1.75 -28.14
N GLY A 867 -30.89 2.36 -28.05
CA GLY A 867 -32.00 2.16 -28.99
C GLY A 867 -32.41 3.49 -29.63
N ASP A 868 -33.36 3.44 -30.55
CA ASP A 868 -33.76 4.61 -31.36
C ASP A 868 -34.26 5.80 -30.52
N ARG A 869 -34.83 5.53 -29.34
CA ARG A 869 -35.45 6.53 -28.47
C ARG A 869 -34.98 6.49 -27.01
N PHE A 870 -34.01 5.62 -26.71
CA PHE A 870 -33.49 5.50 -25.35
C PHE A 870 -32.02 5.10 -25.32
N GLN A 871 -31.35 5.42 -24.21
CA GLN A 871 -29.97 5.05 -23.93
C GLN A 871 -29.84 4.62 -22.47
N VAL A 872 -29.10 3.55 -22.23
CA VAL A 872 -28.80 3.04 -20.88
C VAL A 872 -27.33 3.22 -20.58
N LYS A 873 -27.02 3.88 -19.47
CA LYS A 873 -25.65 4.12 -18.98
C LYS A 873 -25.50 3.58 -17.56
N ARG A 874 -24.35 2.98 -17.25
CA ARG A 874 -23.88 2.84 -15.86
C ARG A 874 -23.04 4.05 -15.53
N ILE A 875 -23.48 4.89 -14.60
CA ILE A 875 -22.70 6.03 -14.10
C ILE A 875 -22.06 5.61 -12.78
N PHE A 876 -20.78 5.92 -12.60
CA PHE A 876 -20.07 5.71 -11.34
C PHE A 876 -19.42 7.02 -10.89
N VAL A 877 -19.55 7.36 -9.61
CA VAL A 877 -19.08 8.61 -9.03
C VAL A 877 -18.19 8.33 -7.83
N THR A 878 -16.96 8.83 -7.85
CA THR A 878 -15.95 8.67 -6.80
C THR A 878 -16.38 9.39 -5.50
N PRO A 879 -16.03 8.88 -4.31
CA PRO A 879 -16.33 9.52 -3.03
C PRO A 879 -16.01 11.02 -2.99
N GLY A 880 -16.96 11.82 -2.49
CA GLY A 880 -16.84 13.27 -2.35
C GLY A 880 -16.91 14.06 -3.66
N LYS A 881 -17.12 13.40 -4.81
CA LYS A 881 -17.25 14.06 -6.11
C LYS A 881 -18.70 14.27 -6.52
N LYS A 882 -18.90 15.21 -7.46
CA LYS A 882 -20.21 15.58 -8.00
C LYS A 882 -20.12 15.94 -9.46
N LEU A 883 -21.22 15.72 -10.17
CA LEU A 883 -21.40 16.18 -11.54
C LEU A 883 -21.67 17.69 -11.54
N SER A 884 -21.47 18.31 -12.70
CA SER A 884 -21.86 19.71 -12.94
C SER A 884 -23.36 19.87 -12.76
N LEU A 885 -23.80 21.03 -12.28
CA LEU A 885 -25.23 21.36 -12.28
C LEU A 885 -25.66 21.57 -13.72
N GLN A 886 -26.62 20.79 -14.22
CA GLN A 886 -26.92 20.73 -15.64
C GLN A 886 -28.42 20.56 -15.92
N LYS A 887 -28.80 20.71 -17.19
CA LYS A 887 -30.12 20.36 -17.72
C LYS A 887 -30.00 19.89 -19.18
N HIS A 888 -31.05 19.27 -19.70
CA HIS A 888 -31.16 18.86 -21.12
C HIS A 888 -32.52 19.27 -21.67
N HIS A 889 -32.60 19.59 -22.97
CA HIS A 889 -33.83 20.06 -23.60
C HIS A 889 -34.63 18.96 -24.30
N HIS A 890 -34.02 17.84 -24.67
CA HIS A 890 -34.66 16.87 -25.57
C HIS A 890 -34.82 15.46 -24.96
N ARG A 891 -34.41 15.28 -23.70
CA ARG A 891 -34.51 14.00 -22.99
C ARG A 891 -34.95 14.15 -21.54
N SER A 892 -35.50 13.06 -21.03
CA SER A 892 -35.74 12.79 -19.60
C SER A 892 -34.84 11.65 -19.14
N GLU A 893 -34.60 11.55 -17.84
CA GLU A 893 -33.70 10.53 -17.29
C GLU A 893 -34.34 9.82 -16.08
N HIS A 894 -34.06 8.53 -15.92
CA HIS A 894 -34.40 7.77 -14.71
C HIS A 894 -33.13 7.15 -14.15
N TRP A 895 -32.79 7.51 -12.92
CA TRP A 895 -31.61 7.00 -12.21
C TRP A 895 -32.02 6.01 -11.14
N VAL A 896 -31.34 4.86 -11.10
CA VAL A 896 -31.50 3.83 -10.07
C VAL A 896 -30.15 3.59 -9.40
N VAL A 897 -30.05 3.79 -8.09
CA VAL A 897 -28.80 3.55 -7.35
C VAL A 897 -28.59 2.04 -7.19
N VAL A 898 -27.45 1.53 -7.68
CA VAL A 898 -27.09 0.11 -7.58
C VAL A 898 -26.16 -0.14 -6.39
N LYS A 899 -25.27 0.81 -6.11
CA LYS A 899 -24.26 0.68 -5.05
C LYS A 899 -23.96 2.04 -4.43
N GLY A 900 -23.86 2.10 -3.10
CA GLY A 900 -23.54 3.33 -2.38
C GLY A 900 -24.74 4.26 -2.14
N THR A 901 -24.47 5.55 -2.01
CA THR A 901 -25.49 6.55 -1.65
C THR A 901 -25.31 7.79 -2.51
N ALA A 902 -26.38 8.24 -3.16
CA ALA A 902 -26.41 9.42 -4.01
C ALA A 902 -27.10 10.60 -3.30
N GLU A 903 -26.54 11.80 -3.40
CA GLU A 903 -27.29 13.04 -3.21
C GLU A 903 -27.73 13.53 -4.60
N VAL A 904 -29.03 13.64 -4.83
CA VAL A 904 -29.59 14.08 -6.11
C VAL A 904 -30.36 15.38 -5.94
N THR A 905 -30.01 16.36 -6.76
CA THR A 905 -30.75 17.62 -6.93
C THR A 905 -31.65 17.51 -8.16
N VAL A 906 -32.94 17.85 -8.03
CA VAL A 906 -33.91 18.03 -9.14
C VAL A 906 -34.73 19.28 -8.88
N GLY A 907 -34.56 20.31 -9.70
CA GLY A 907 -35.08 21.65 -9.45
C GLY A 907 -34.55 22.20 -8.13
N GLU A 908 -35.45 22.57 -7.23
CA GLU A 908 -35.14 23.04 -5.87
C GLU A 908 -35.01 21.90 -4.85
N ASN A 909 -35.35 20.66 -5.22
CA ASN A 909 -35.38 19.54 -4.29
C ASN A 909 -34.03 18.81 -4.26
N VAL A 910 -33.46 18.67 -3.06
CA VAL A 910 -32.28 17.84 -2.79
C VAL A 910 -32.70 16.65 -1.95
N ARG A 911 -32.35 15.44 -2.38
CA ARG A 911 -32.66 14.20 -1.66
C ARG A 911 -31.51 13.21 -1.69
N MET A 912 -31.45 12.39 -0.64
CA MET A 912 -30.56 11.25 -0.56
C MET A 912 -31.24 10.00 -1.09
N LEU A 913 -30.55 9.25 -1.95
CA LEU A 913 -30.99 7.96 -2.48
C LEU A 913 -30.00 6.87 -2.07
N ARG A 914 -30.51 5.77 -1.53
CA ARG A 914 -29.79 4.56 -1.14
C ARG A 914 -29.89 3.49 -2.22
N GLU A 915 -29.18 2.39 -2.04
CA GLU A 915 -29.24 1.24 -2.94
C GLU A 915 -30.69 0.79 -3.19
N ASN A 916 -30.99 0.53 -4.47
CA ASN A 916 -32.29 0.18 -5.01
C ASN A 916 -33.37 1.31 -4.99
N GLU A 917 -33.04 2.53 -4.53
CA GLU A 917 -33.90 3.70 -4.69
C GLU A 917 -33.67 4.39 -6.05
N SER A 918 -34.67 5.14 -6.51
CA SER A 918 -34.64 5.76 -7.84
C SER A 918 -35.23 7.16 -7.89
N VAL A 919 -34.89 7.88 -8.96
CA VAL A 919 -35.38 9.23 -9.25
C VAL A 919 -35.64 9.41 -10.74
N TYR A 920 -36.78 10.01 -11.06
CA TYR A 920 -37.10 10.52 -12.39
C TYR A 920 -36.71 12.01 -12.48
N ILE A 921 -36.05 12.37 -13.59
CA ILE A 921 -35.61 13.71 -13.94
C ILE A 921 -36.40 14.16 -15.18
N PRO A 922 -37.32 15.13 -15.02
CA PRO A 922 -38.10 15.65 -16.14
C PRO A 922 -37.24 16.39 -17.17
N LEU A 923 -37.74 16.42 -18.41
CA LEU A 923 -37.14 17.18 -19.50
C LEU A 923 -37.12 18.68 -19.16
N GLY A 924 -35.97 19.33 -19.41
CA GLY A 924 -35.74 20.75 -19.12
C GLY A 924 -35.39 21.07 -17.66
N GLU A 925 -35.49 20.09 -16.75
CA GLU A 925 -35.29 20.30 -15.32
C GLU A 925 -33.80 20.36 -14.95
N VAL A 926 -33.46 21.28 -14.05
CA VAL A 926 -32.10 21.42 -13.54
C VAL A 926 -31.82 20.29 -12.55
N HIS A 927 -30.70 19.60 -12.70
CA HIS A 927 -30.37 18.46 -11.84
C HIS A 927 -28.86 18.30 -11.64
N ARG A 928 -28.51 17.56 -10.59
CA ARG A 928 -27.12 17.22 -10.23
C ARG A 928 -27.07 15.92 -9.44
N LEU A 929 -26.00 15.17 -9.66
CA LEU A 929 -25.65 13.99 -8.89
C LEU A 929 -24.38 14.25 -8.08
N ALA A 930 -24.38 13.86 -6.81
CA ALA A 930 -23.19 13.84 -5.97
C ALA A 930 -23.06 12.51 -5.21
N ASN A 931 -21.82 12.10 -4.95
CA ASN A 931 -21.51 11.01 -4.03
C ASN A 931 -20.99 11.60 -2.71
N PRO A 932 -21.84 11.82 -1.70
CA PRO A 932 -21.40 12.27 -0.37
C PRO A 932 -20.78 11.14 0.47
N GLY A 933 -20.84 9.89 -0.03
CA GLY A 933 -20.35 8.70 0.66
C GLY A 933 -18.84 8.54 0.62
N LYS A 934 -18.37 7.44 1.21
CA LYS A 934 -16.95 7.05 1.28
C LYS A 934 -16.59 5.87 0.37
N ILE A 935 -17.58 5.32 -0.34
CA ILE A 935 -17.42 4.24 -1.32
C ILE A 935 -17.88 4.71 -2.70
N LEU A 936 -17.43 4.05 -3.77
CA LEU A 936 -17.87 4.35 -5.13
C LEU A 936 -19.40 4.24 -5.24
N LEU A 937 -20.03 5.31 -5.72
CA LEU A 937 -21.45 5.33 -6.04
C LEU A 937 -21.62 4.77 -7.45
N GLU A 938 -22.53 3.83 -7.65
CA GLU A 938 -22.92 3.34 -8.97
C GLU A 938 -24.43 3.45 -9.16
N LEU A 939 -24.84 3.89 -10.35
CA LEU A 939 -26.24 3.96 -10.74
C LEU A 939 -26.44 3.54 -12.20
N ILE A 940 -27.64 3.06 -12.51
CA ILE A 940 -28.12 2.89 -13.88
C ILE A 940 -28.97 4.09 -14.24
N GLU A 941 -28.59 4.75 -15.33
CA GLU A 941 -29.33 5.82 -15.95
C GLU A 941 -30.01 5.29 -17.21
N VAL A 942 -31.32 5.53 -17.32
CA VAL A 942 -32.10 5.33 -18.53
C VAL A 942 -32.52 6.69 -19.06
N GLN A 943 -31.96 7.10 -20.18
CA GLN A 943 -32.33 8.32 -20.90
C GLN A 943 -33.41 7.99 -21.94
N THR A 944 -34.46 8.82 -22.02
CA THR A 944 -35.54 8.67 -23.01
C THR A 944 -35.86 10.02 -23.66
N GLY A 945 -35.87 10.08 -24.99
CA GLY A 945 -36.00 11.35 -25.71
C GLY A 945 -36.14 11.22 -27.23
N SER A 946 -36.23 12.35 -27.92
CA SER A 946 -36.10 12.44 -29.38
C SER A 946 -34.67 12.68 -29.84
N TYR A 947 -33.80 13.14 -28.94
CA TYR A 947 -32.38 13.38 -29.16
C TYR A 947 -31.61 13.09 -27.87
N LEU A 948 -30.51 12.34 -27.97
CA LEU A 948 -29.74 11.82 -26.82
C LEU A 948 -28.25 12.20 -26.88
N GLY A 949 -27.88 13.12 -27.77
CA GLY A 949 -26.51 13.59 -27.91
C GLY A 949 -26.00 14.29 -26.64
N GLU A 950 -24.69 14.20 -26.38
CA GLU A 950 -24.05 14.86 -25.23
C GLU A 950 -24.01 16.39 -25.39
N ASP A 951 -24.23 16.92 -26.59
CA ASP A 951 -24.38 18.34 -26.92
C ASP A 951 -25.73 18.93 -26.47
N ASP A 952 -26.70 18.11 -26.06
CA ASP A 952 -27.93 18.56 -25.38
C ASP A 952 -27.68 18.98 -23.91
N ILE A 953 -26.48 18.70 -23.36
CA ILE A 953 -26.15 18.99 -21.97
C ILE A 953 -25.76 20.47 -21.81
N ILE A 954 -26.62 21.26 -21.17
CA ILE A 954 -26.33 22.63 -20.77
C ILE A 954 -25.80 22.65 -19.33
N ARG A 955 -24.56 23.11 -19.14
CA ARG A 955 -23.93 23.23 -17.82
C ARG A 955 -24.15 24.62 -17.25
N ILE A 956 -24.71 24.68 -16.05
CA ILE A 956 -25.03 25.93 -15.33
C ILE A 956 -23.90 26.28 -14.36
N VAL A 957 -23.40 25.29 -13.63
CA VAL A 957 -22.24 25.43 -12.74
C VAL A 957 -21.27 24.30 -13.06
N ASP A 958 -20.14 24.64 -13.69
CA ASP A 958 -19.06 23.71 -14.02
C ASP A 958 -17.78 24.08 -13.25
N GLU A 959 -17.35 23.18 -12.37
CA GLU A 959 -16.09 23.31 -11.61
C GLU A 959 -14.90 22.73 -12.41
N PHE A 960 -15.11 22.33 -13.67
CA PHE A 960 -14.17 21.51 -14.46
C PHE A 960 -13.70 22.18 -15.77
N GLY A 961 -13.92 23.50 -15.91
CA GLY A 961 -13.39 24.30 -17.01
C GLY A 961 -14.01 24.02 -18.39
N ARG A 962 -15.20 23.42 -18.44
CA ARG A 962 -15.96 23.18 -19.68
C ARG A 962 -17.04 24.25 -19.80
N THR A 963 -16.88 25.11 -20.79
CA THR A 963 -17.89 26.11 -21.19
C THR A 963 -19.04 25.48 -21.94
#